data_AF-A0A6A7NB76-F1
#
_entry.id   AF-A0A6A7NB76-F1
#
_cell.length_a   1.000
_cell.length_b   1.000
_cell.length_c   1.000
_cell.angle_alpha   90.00
_cell.angle_beta   90.00
_cell.angle_gamma   90.00
#
_symmetry.space_group_name_H-M   'P 1'
#
loop_
_entity.id
_entity.type
_entity.pdbx_description
1 polymer ?
#
loop_
_entity_poly.entity_id
_entity_poly.type
_entity_poly.pdbx_seq_one_letter_code
_entity_poly.pdbx_strand_id
1 'polypeptide(L)'
;MSDDFSNDINTTGRLAAGSGTSANFETSYDSDWFRIQLTAGVTYVFTLDGAAQGGGTLTDFGATSLTLYGAQGQWMMNLGGTATIGPALTYTAATSGTYYLAAGANGGANAAGSYTVRASLPAADDFRADTGSSGNFAGSDSVSGVFERSTDVDWFKFHAEAGQLLGFSSGGAGAMPADTSVYDANGRYVAYASNTPVKITASGDYYLAVASKGYVGSYTETMRVLTDDFPTSSPGKLTTGGAVSGALDYSGDTDSFTMDVEAGQVYTLTLNTQPGDNRSISAYLVDSTGYPHSYGSQLVNNQMVIRFLADKADTYLLRIDGSSDMNSALQYTVRLGYPESDDYGNTHATAQALELDVPISGRVQAQGDVDMFKIDLAAGVTYTFNMDVDSSLPKGTQQLQLEDEQGGVLYFPRYDSGNSFSYTPTKDGAYYLQASGYSSVSPYGGSYSVTASKTVDDYGASAATAGKLAIGSSIKAELEPGGGDRDWFAVALDAGQTYWFTLKAAKEGAGTLNGSYGSAVYKLIDGAGKVVAVADNGGSSATVAIMPFTPAVKGTYYLEVSAPQLAGTYTVAAQLGQKDDYGNDAAHAGVLQVGIPLTGRLELPSDRDVLKLSVVAGETYALEMTPTDVSSANWNFYTTLGVTDGNGASVYTRGQYSNNNKIYQLFEASKSGDYYLTVGASLAGNGQAGGYKLIATDVGRDDYAASAQTTAVVAPGATFSGNIGVFDDHDWVKVRLEAGRTYVFDLHGKASGGGSLDTSTSSAGMTLLGNNGGSLAYGVSVGGEQRISYIAASTGDFYLDVRGSSDHTGTYTVEATQTSGDVAAPLLLSASTASGAVDVPLSPHITLTFNETIMLGSGITLTDSLGRAVLAPYSSTLASAVGHTLVIDPHQYLKPGGTYTLNLPDGSVLDLAGNHYAGAQSYTFTTVQPVAVGTDGNDYLLGTGSGLKLNGGAGLDTAYYSQSAYQISITRNADGSLNVKDYGAATGDTLTGIERLMFNDRVMALDIDGAGGQAYRLYQAAFNRAPDSVGLGFWIRALDSGYGLKGVAQNFLDSAEFKTKYGAAPSDKDFVTSLYSNVLHRAPDQAGFDYWMNDLHNGVERAQLLLSFSESAENQAALLPLIGKGFDYTPYG
;
A
#
# COMPACT_ATOMS: atom_id res chain seq x y z
N MET A 1 12.20 -24.62 17.77
CA MET A 1 13.44 -25.20 18.34
C MET A 1 13.81 -24.34 19.53
N SER A 2 14.61 -24.84 20.48
CA SER A 2 15.09 -23.99 21.58
C SER A 2 16.19 -23.07 21.06
N ASP A 3 16.06 -21.78 21.32
CA ASP A 3 17.08 -20.75 21.09
C ASP A 3 18.43 -21.20 21.69
N ASP A 4 19.50 -21.12 20.91
CA ASP A 4 20.83 -21.54 21.32
C ASP A 4 21.61 -20.45 22.09
N PHE A 5 21.31 -19.17 21.88
CA PHE A 5 21.86 -18.05 22.65
C PHE A 5 20.89 -16.85 22.76
N SER A 6 20.55 -16.44 24.00
CA SER A 6 19.65 -15.29 24.20
C SER A 6 20.16 -14.00 23.57
N ASN A 7 19.21 -13.15 23.16
CA ASN A 7 19.44 -11.87 22.50
C ASN A 7 19.73 -10.69 23.45
N ASP A 8 20.37 -10.96 24.60
CA ASP A 8 20.58 -9.98 25.66
C ASP A 8 21.94 -10.13 26.38
N ILE A 9 22.20 -9.24 27.34
CA ILE A 9 23.45 -9.24 28.12
C ILE A 9 23.59 -10.45 29.07
N ASN A 10 22.51 -11.20 29.30
CA ASN A 10 22.48 -12.41 30.11
C ASN A 10 22.84 -13.67 29.32
N THR A 11 23.10 -13.52 28.02
CA THR A 11 23.52 -14.59 27.13
C THR A 11 24.57 -15.53 27.73
N THR A 12 24.39 -16.81 27.45
CA THR A 12 25.37 -17.87 27.71
C THR A 12 26.48 -17.90 26.65
N GLY A 13 26.31 -17.22 25.52
CA GLY A 13 27.26 -17.11 24.43
C GLY A 13 28.57 -16.48 24.89
N ARG A 14 29.70 -17.10 24.53
CA ARG A 14 31.04 -16.63 24.88
C ARG A 14 31.89 -16.58 23.62
N LEU A 15 32.51 -15.43 23.37
CA LEU A 15 33.47 -15.25 22.30
C LEU A 15 34.79 -14.75 22.90
N ALA A 16 35.90 -15.27 22.40
CA ALA A 16 37.23 -14.84 22.80
C ALA A 16 37.99 -14.29 21.60
N ALA A 17 38.87 -13.32 21.85
CA ALA A 17 39.75 -12.80 20.82
C ALA A 17 40.69 -13.91 20.30
N GLY A 18 40.73 -14.07 18.97
CA GLY A 18 41.46 -15.13 18.28
C GLY A 18 40.68 -16.44 18.09
N SER A 19 39.40 -16.52 18.48
CA SER A 19 38.57 -17.72 18.29
C SER A 19 37.29 -17.44 17.51
N GLY A 20 36.60 -18.51 17.10
CA GLY A 20 35.26 -18.47 16.53
C GLY A 20 34.29 -19.32 17.33
N THR A 21 33.01 -18.95 17.32
CA THR A 21 31.91 -19.66 17.98
C THR A 21 30.80 -19.88 16.96
N SER A 22 30.35 -21.13 16.82
CA SER A 22 29.28 -21.49 15.90
C SER A 22 27.93 -21.51 16.63
N ALA A 23 26.87 -21.10 15.92
CA ALA A 23 25.49 -21.03 16.39
C ALA A 23 24.54 -21.27 15.20
N ASN A 24 23.23 -21.26 15.44
CA ASN A 24 22.21 -21.40 14.42
C ASN A 24 21.17 -20.31 14.55
N PHE A 25 20.79 -19.71 13.43
CA PHE A 25 19.52 -18.98 13.39
C PHE A 25 18.38 -20.00 13.26
N GLU A 26 17.63 -20.22 14.34
CA GLU A 26 16.48 -21.11 14.35
C GLU A 26 15.26 -20.54 13.62
N THR A 27 15.18 -19.21 13.52
CA THR A 27 14.11 -18.50 12.80
C THR A 27 14.65 -17.33 11.98
N SER A 28 13.81 -16.76 11.10
CA SER A 28 14.22 -15.62 10.28
C SER A 28 14.35 -14.30 11.06
N TYR A 29 13.98 -14.24 12.35
CA TYR A 29 14.06 -13.05 13.21
C TYR A 29 14.92 -13.27 14.46
N ASP A 30 15.86 -14.18 14.35
CA ASP A 30 16.66 -14.64 15.47
C ASP A 30 17.85 -13.73 15.75
N SER A 31 18.31 -13.67 17.00
CA SER A 31 19.52 -12.94 17.33
C SER A 31 20.29 -13.51 18.51
N ASP A 32 21.50 -13.94 18.24
CA ASP A 32 22.36 -14.60 19.21
C ASP A 32 23.43 -13.64 19.73
N TRP A 33 23.46 -13.41 21.04
CA TRP A 33 24.47 -12.55 21.65
C TRP A 33 25.66 -13.35 22.19
N PHE A 34 26.87 -12.80 22.04
CA PHE A 34 28.10 -13.40 22.52
C PHE A 34 28.85 -12.40 23.40
N ARG A 35 29.04 -12.74 24.67
CA ARG A 35 29.87 -11.95 25.60
C ARG A 35 31.35 -12.10 25.23
N ILE A 36 32.05 -10.97 25.07
CA ILE A 36 33.49 -10.89 24.78
C ILE A 36 34.20 -9.87 25.67
N GLN A 37 35.44 -10.16 26.05
CA GLN A 37 36.30 -9.22 26.78
C GLN A 37 37.22 -8.47 25.81
N LEU A 38 37.12 -7.15 25.77
CA LEU A 38 37.98 -6.29 24.95
C LEU A 38 38.95 -5.47 25.81
N THR A 39 40.09 -5.10 25.24
CA THR A 39 41.14 -4.32 25.90
C THR A 39 41.23 -2.92 25.30
N ALA A 40 41.25 -1.88 26.15
CA ALA A 40 41.39 -0.49 25.72
C ALA A 40 42.60 -0.31 24.78
N GLY A 41 42.40 0.41 23.68
CA GLY A 41 43.41 0.69 22.66
C GLY A 41 43.70 -0.47 21.71
N VAL A 42 43.06 -1.63 21.88
CA VAL A 42 43.21 -2.78 20.96
C VAL A 42 42.08 -2.78 19.94
N THR A 43 42.44 -2.94 18.66
CA THR A 43 41.49 -3.11 17.56
C THR A 43 41.16 -4.58 17.36
N TYR A 44 39.89 -4.87 17.17
CA TYR A 44 39.35 -6.19 16.90
C TYR A 44 38.56 -6.18 15.59
N VAL A 45 38.52 -7.33 14.93
CA VAL A 45 37.73 -7.57 13.73
C VAL A 45 36.77 -8.71 14.02
N PHE A 46 35.50 -8.48 13.73
CA PHE A 46 34.42 -9.44 13.91
C PHE A 46 33.89 -9.85 12.55
N THR A 47 33.66 -11.14 12.33
CA THR A 47 33.05 -11.64 11.08
C THR A 47 31.94 -12.64 11.40
N LEU A 48 30.95 -12.72 10.52
CA LEU A 48 29.93 -13.76 10.50
C LEU A 48 30.14 -14.57 9.22
N ASP A 49 30.54 -15.83 9.39
CA ASP A 49 30.91 -16.73 8.31
C ASP A 49 29.83 -17.80 8.11
N GLY A 50 29.45 -18.08 6.86
CA GLY A 50 28.53 -19.16 6.48
C GLY A 50 29.18 -20.13 5.49
N ALA A 51 28.41 -20.76 4.61
CA ALA A 51 28.86 -21.86 3.76
C ALA A 51 30.04 -21.49 2.85
N ALA A 52 30.00 -20.32 2.21
CA ALA A 52 31.05 -19.86 1.30
C ALA A 52 32.40 -19.60 2.01
N GLN A 53 32.35 -19.23 3.29
CA GLN A 53 33.51 -18.97 4.14
C GLN A 53 33.88 -20.19 5.03
N GLY A 54 33.21 -21.34 4.86
CA GLY A 54 33.43 -22.55 5.66
C GLY A 54 33.00 -22.42 7.13
N GLY A 55 32.12 -21.47 7.46
CA GLY A 55 31.63 -21.16 8.81
C GLY A 55 30.28 -21.79 9.17
N GLY A 56 29.64 -22.51 8.26
CA GLY A 56 28.35 -23.15 8.53
C GLY A 56 27.57 -23.56 7.28
N THR A 57 26.25 -23.59 7.39
CA THR A 57 25.32 -23.97 6.31
C THR A 57 24.58 -22.77 5.72
N LEU A 58 24.66 -21.58 6.36
CA LEU A 58 24.02 -20.36 5.89
C LEU A 58 24.61 -19.91 4.53
N THR A 59 23.75 -19.76 3.51
CA THR A 59 24.16 -19.44 2.13
C THR A 59 23.78 -18.03 1.67
N ASP A 60 22.86 -17.36 2.37
CA ASP A 60 22.36 -16.02 2.03
C ASP A 60 22.47 -15.12 3.25
N PHE A 61 23.19 -14.00 3.11
CA PHE A 61 23.44 -13.05 4.20
C PHE A 61 22.68 -11.73 4.01
N GLY A 62 21.84 -11.61 2.97
CA GLY A 62 21.19 -10.34 2.60
C GLY A 62 20.23 -9.78 3.65
N ALA A 63 19.82 -10.62 4.60
CA ALA A 63 19.02 -10.24 5.76
C ALA A 63 19.73 -10.59 7.08
N THR A 64 21.06 -10.59 7.12
CA THR A 64 21.83 -10.86 8.35
C THR A 64 22.57 -9.63 8.82
N SER A 65 22.96 -9.59 10.10
CA SER A 65 23.74 -8.47 10.65
C SER A 65 24.66 -8.87 11.79
N LEU A 66 25.72 -8.07 12.01
CA LEU A 66 26.51 -8.04 13.23
C LEU A 66 26.31 -6.71 13.94
N THR A 67 26.03 -6.77 15.24
CA THR A 67 25.90 -5.58 16.09
C THR A 67 26.82 -5.70 17.29
N LEU A 68 27.67 -4.71 17.52
CA LEU A 68 28.47 -4.62 18.73
C LEU A 68 27.75 -3.75 19.77
N TYR A 69 27.66 -4.28 20.98
CA TYR A 69 27.17 -3.62 22.17
C TYR A 69 28.27 -3.55 23.23
N GLY A 70 28.24 -2.55 24.09
CA GLY A 70 29.19 -2.45 25.19
C GLY A 70 28.68 -3.07 26.50
N ALA A 71 29.39 -2.83 27.60
CA ALA A 71 29.23 -3.57 28.87
C ALA A 71 27.81 -3.61 29.48
N GLN A 72 26.96 -2.64 29.15
CA GLN A 72 25.58 -2.52 29.65
C GLN A 72 24.55 -2.79 28.54
N GLY A 73 24.95 -3.40 27.42
CA GLY A 73 24.05 -3.63 26.28
C GLY A 73 23.80 -2.38 25.44
N GLN A 74 24.63 -1.34 25.58
CA GLN A 74 24.51 -0.14 24.76
C GLN A 74 24.92 -0.41 23.31
N TRP A 75 24.06 -0.06 22.36
CA TRP A 75 24.39 -0.17 20.94
C TRP A 75 25.61 0.68 20.61
N MET A 76 26.56 0.11 19.87
CA MET A 76 27.78 0.81 19.48
C MET A 76 27.89 0.96 17.97
N MET A 77 27.67 -0.13 17.25
CA MET A 77 27.78 -0.18 15.79
C MET A 77 27.12 -1.42 15.24
N ASN A 78 26.58 -1.33 14.03
CA ASN A 78 25.95 -2.42 13.30
C ASN A 78 26.43 -2.44 11.85
N LEU A 79 26.52 -3.63 11.26
CA LEU A 79 26.68 -3.80 9.82
C LEU A 79 25.85 -4.99 9.32
N GLY A 80 25.18 -4.81 8.18
CA GLY A 80 24.43 -5.86 7.48
C GLY A 80 25.30 -6.66 6.51
N GLY A 81 24.91 -7.91 6.26
CA GLY A 81 25.49 -8.77 5.21
C GLY A 81 24.93 -8.46 3.82
N THR A 82 25.53 -9.07 2.79
CA THR A 82 25.02 -9.01 1.41
C THR A 82 24.50 -10.37 0.97
N ALA A 83 23.94 -10.51 -0.24
CA ALA A 83 23.40 -11.80 -0.68
C ALA A 83 24.43 -12.95 -0.67
N THR A 84 25.74 -12.66 -0.73
CA THR A 84 26.79 -13.68 -0.89
C THR A 84 27.87 -13.67 0.19
N ILE A 85 28.00 -12.59 0.98
CA ILE A 85 29.07 -12.42 1.97
C ILE A 85 28.46 -11.93 3.29
N GLY A 86 28.87 -12.56 4.40
CA GLY A 86 28.42 -12.17 5.73
C GLY A 86 29.02 -10.84 6.22
N PRO A 87 28.37 -10.19 7.20
CA PRO A 87 28.84 -8.92 7.74
C PRO A 87 30.20 -9.05 8.45
N ALA A 88 31.02 -7.99 8.35
CA ALA A 88 32.28 -7.84 9.07
C ALA A 88 32.41 -6.47 9.73
N LEU A 89 33.02 -6.40 10.90
CA LEU A 89 32.96 -5.23 11.77
C LEU A 89 34.29 -4.99 12.48
N THR A 90 34.85 -3.77 12.36
CA THR A 90 36.13 -3.41 12.99
C THR A 90 35.91 -2.42 14.13
N TYR A 91 36.47 -2.70 15.30
CA TYR A 91 36.29 -1.86 16.48
C TYR A 91 37.56 -1.74 17.34
N THR A 92 37.99 -0.51 17.63
CA THR A 92 39.02 -0.21 18.64
C THR A 92 38.35 0.09 19.97
N ALA A 93 38.57 -0.77 20.96
CA ALA A 93 37.95 -0.58 22.27
C ALA A 93 38.51 0.67 22.95
N ALA A 94 37.64 1.61 23.31
CA ALA A 94 38.02 2.80 24.06
C ALA A 94 38.32 2.49 25.53
N THR A 95 37.69 1.45 26.08
CA THR A 95 37.81 1.01 27.48
C THR A 95 37.99 -0.50 27.55
N SER A 96 38.81 -0.97 28.49
CA SER A 96 38.91 -2.41 28.77
C SER A 96 37.67 -2.85 29.51
N GLY A 97 37.03 -3.93 29.07
CA GLY A 97 35.78 -4.37 29.68
C GLY A 97 35.07 -5.45 28.89
N THR A 98 33.90 -5.80 29.41
CA THR A 98 32.98 -6.72 28.75
C THR A 98 32.20 -5.98 27.68
N TYR A 99 32.02 -6.61 26.53
CA TYR A 99 31.21 -6.18 25.39
C TYR A 99 30.36 -7.37 24.93
N TYR A 100 29.37 -7.14 24.08
CA TYR A 100 28.52 -8.17 23.51
C TYR A 100 28.44 -8.01 22.00
N LEU A 101 28.67 -9.08 21.27
CA LEU A 101 28.48 -9.12 19.82
C LEU A 101 27.19 -9.88 19.53
N ALA A 102 26.24 -9.27 18.84
CA ALA A 102 25.03 -9.93 18.38
C ALA A 102 25.13 -10.28 16.90
N ALA A 103 24.88 -11.53 16.57
CA ALA A 103 24.54 -11.95 15.21
C ALA A 103 23.01 -11.93 15.08
N GLY A 104 22.46 -11.47 13.96
CA GLY A 104 21.00 -11.39 13.79
C GLY A 104 20.53 -11.73 12.39
N ALA A 105 19.38 -12.42 12.31
CA ALA A 105 18.58 -12.64 11.12
C ALA A 105 17.38 -11.65 11.14
N ASN A 106 17.18 -10.92 10.04
CA ASN A 106 16.29 -9.75 9.94
C ASN A 106 15.15 -9.96 8.92
N GLY A 107 14.50 -11.12 8.95
CA GLY A 107 13.23 -11.39 8.25
C GLY A 107 13.32 -11.95 6.84
N GLY A 108 14.51 -12.33 6.36
CA GLY A 108 14.67 -12.95 5.04
C GLY A 108 14.19 -14.39 5.00
N ALA A 109 13.51 -14.80 3.92
CA ALA A 109 12.97 -16.17 3.74
C ALA A 109 14.03 -17.29 3.83
N ASN A 110 15.31 -16.95 3.67
CA ASN A 110 16.45 -17.89 3.68
C ASN A 110 17.48 -17.58 4.80
N ALA A 111 17.13 -16.78 5.81
CA ALA A 111 18.06 -16.34 6.86
C ALA A 111 18.24 -17.36 8.02
N ALA A 112 17.65 -18.55 7.91
CA ALA A 112 17.82 -19.63 8.89
C ALA A 112 18.94 -20.59 8.47
N GLY A 113 19.80 -20.99 9.40
CA GLY A 113 20.94 -21.87 9.13
C GLY A 113 22.08 -21.69 10.14
N SER A 114 23.06 -22.61 10.08
CA SER A 114 24.24 -22.55 10.95
C SER A 114 25.27 -21.55 10.42
N TYR A 115 25.91 -20.82 11.34
CA TYR A 115 26.94 -19.84 11.04
C TYR A 115 28.02 -19.84 12.13
N THR A 116 29.12 -19.11 11.90
CA THR A 116 30.18 -18.91 12.88
C THR A 116 30.53 -17.44 13.02
N VAL A 117 30.47 -16.90 14.24
CA VAL A 117 31.04 -15.59 14.56
C VAL A 117 32.49 -15.72 14.98
N ARG A 118 33.34 -14.83 14.50
CA ARG A 118 34.76 -14.75 14.89
C ARG A 118 35.09 -13.41 15.48
N ALA A 119 36.04 -13.39 16.40
CA ALA A 119 36.73 -12.19 16.83
C ALA A 119 38.23 -12.41 16.63
N SER A 120 38.89 -11.57 15.84
CA SER A 120 40.34 -11.62 15.60
C SER A 120 40.98 -10.27 15.90
N LEU A 121 42.31 -10.29 16.08
CA LEU A 121 43.09 -9.07 15.95
C LEU A 121 43.32 -8.85 14.45
N PRO A 122 43.23 -7.60 13.94
CA PRO A 122 43.57 -7.34 12.55
C PRO A 122 45.03 -7.72 12.32
N ALA A 123 45.33 -8.27 11.15
CA ALA A 123 46.73 -8.43 10.75
C ALA A 123 47.38 -7.04 10.57
N ALA A 124 48.71 -7.04 10.43
CA ALA A 124 49.41 -5.82 10.09
C ALA A 124 48.98 -5.38 8.68
N ASP A 125 48.72 -4.07 8.55
CA ASP A 125 48.39 -3.39 7.28
C ASP A 125 49.35 -3.84 6.18
N ASP A 126 48.85 -4.50 5.14
CA ASP A 126 49.71 -4.96 4.04
C ASP A 126 50.08 -3.81 3.09
N PHE A 127 49.17 -2.84 2.90
CA PHE A 127 49.39 -1.60 2.18
C PHE A 127 48.76 -0.41 2.90
N ARG A 128 49.42 0.75 2.84
CA ARG A 128 48.92 1.96 3.53
C ARG A 128 47.89 2.69 2.69
N ALA A 129 46.99 3.39 3.36
CA ALA A 129 46.01 4.30 2.75
C ALA A 129 46.58 5.69 2.36
N ASP A 130 47.85 5.76 1.92
CA ASP A 130 48.51 7.04 1.60
C ASP A 130 49.62 6.90 0.53
N THR A 131 50.18 8.04 0.13
CA THR A 131 51.25 8.10 -0.89
C THR A 131 52.56 7.45 -0.45
N GLY A 132 52.72 7.11 0.82
CA GLY A 132 53.83 6.35 1.38
C GLY A 132 53.67 4.83 1.29
N SER A 133 52.58 4.34 0.69
CA SER A 133 52.36 2.90 0.46
C SER A 133 53.47 2.27 -0.38
N SER A 134 53.82 1.02 -0.06
CA SER A 134 54.73 0.19 -0.84
C SER A 134 54.06 -0.53 -2.01
N GLY A 135 52.73 -0.47 -2.12
CA GLY A 135 51.97 -1.07 -3.21
C GLY A 135 52.29 -0.38 -4.53
N ASN A 136 52.62 -1.16 -5.56
CA ASN A 136 52.91 -0.63 -6.89
C ASN A 136 52.30 -1.53 -7.97
N PHE A 137 51.56 -0.95 -8.91
CA PHE A 137 51.21 -1.60 -10.17
C PHE A 137 52.44 -1.61 -11.08
N ALA A 138 52.88 -2.79 -11.49
CA ALA A 138 53.95 -2.96 -12.48
C ALA A 138 53.37 -2.93 -13.91
N GLY A 139 52.80 -1.80 -14.35
CA GLY A 139 52.15 -1.71 -15.67
C GLY A 139 50.74 -2.32 -15.70
N SER A 140 50.32 -2.93 -16.82
CA SER A 140 48.97 -3.50 -17.05
C SER A 140 48.68 -4.80 -16.27
N ASP A 141 49.26 -4.94 -15.08
CA ASP A 141 49.20 -6.11 -14.22
C ASP A 141 48.07 -6.00 -13.19
N SER A 142 47.79 -7.13 -12.52
CA SER A 142 46.91 -7.21 -11.36
C SER A 142 47.70 -7.05 -10.06
N VAL A 143 47.12 -6.37 -9.08
CA VAL A 143 47.61 -6.34 -7.69
C VAL A 143 46.64 -7.08 -6.79
N SER A 144 47.15 -7.66 -5.72
CA SER A 144 46.35 -8.31 -4.69
C SER A 144 46.74 -7.78 -3.33
N GLY A 145 45.75 -7.63 -2.46
CA GLY A 145 45.92 -7.32 -1.05
C GLY A 145 44.91 -8.09 -0.22
N VAL A 146 44.93 -7.81 1.07
CA VAL A 146 43.98 -8.36 2.04
C VAL A 146 43.37 -7.18 2.79
N PHE A 147 42.04 -7.08 2.78
CA PHE A 147 41.38 -6.18 3.71
C PHE A 147 41.50 -6.76 5.11
N GLU A 148 42.44 -6.26 5.92
CA GLU A 148 42.62 -6.68 7.30
C GLU A 148 41.53 -6.12 8.22
N ARG A 149 40.81 -5.10 7.75
CA ARG A 149 39.73 -4.41 8.46
C ARG A 149 38.55 -4.14 7.52
N SER A 150 37.35 -4.07 8.07
CA SER A 150 36.13 -3.70 7.32
C SER A 150 36.13 -2.24 6.82
N THR A 151 37.13 -1.46 7.20
CA THR A 151 37.33 -0.07 6.77
C THR A 151 38.66 0.11 6.03
N ASP A 152 39.30 -0.99 5.63
CA ASP A 152 40.63 -0.95 5.05
C ASP A 152 40.64 -0.30 3.69
N VAL A 153 41.75 0.39 3.40
CA VAL A 153 41.99 1.04 2.12
C VAL A 153 43.45 0.90 1.74
N ASP A 154 43.71 0.17 0.67
CA ASP A 154 45.06 -0.10 0.20
C ASP A 154 45.38 0.80 -0.98
N TRP A 155 46.51 1.51 -0.92
CA TRP A 155 46.94 2.36 -2.02
C TRP A 155 48.02 1.66 -2.84
N PHE A 156 47.80 1.58 -4.15
CA PHE A 156 48.78 1.09 -5.11
C PHE A 156 49.20 2.21 -6.05
N LYS A 157 50.49 2.54 -6.02
CA LYS A 157 51.07 3.52 -6.93
C LYS A 157 51.08 2.97 -8.36
N PHE A 158 50.73 3.81 -9.34
CA PHE A 158 50.91 3.52 -10.76
C PHE A 158 51.37 4.78 -11.49
N HIS A 159 52.04 4.59 -12.63
CA HIS A 159 52.43 5.71 -13.50
C HIS A 159 51.47 5.80 -14.67
N ALA A 160 51.03 7.01 -15.02
CA ALA A 160 50.17 7.24 -16.17
C ALA A 160 50.53 8.53 -16.93
N GLU A 161 50.30 8.51 -18.24
CA GLU A 161 50.61 9.60 -19.15
C GLU A 161 49.34 10.41 -19.48
N ALA A 162 49.49 11.72 -19.67
CA ALA A 162 48.39 12.59 -20.08
C ALA A 162 47.73 12.07 -21.38
N GLY A 163 46.40 11.96 -21.35
CA GLY A 163 45.59 11.43 -22.43
C GLY A 163 45.24 9.95 -22.31
N GLN A 164 45.86 9.19 -21.39
CA GLN A 164 45.48 7.79 -21.16
C GLN A 164 44.09 7.67 -20.53
N LEU A 165 43.37 6.62 -20.91
CA LEU A 165 42.12 6.20 -20.30
C LEU A 165 42.36 4.87 -19.58
N LEU A 166 42.06 4.79 -18.29
CA LEU A 166 42.39 3.62 -17.46
C LEU A 166 41.12 2.97 -16.91
N GLY A 167 40.99 1.67 -17.09
CA GLY A 167 39.93 0.85 -16.48
C GLY A 167 40.46 0.01 -15.32
N PHE A 168 39.68 -0.12 -14.26
CA PHE A 168 39.97 -0.94 -13.09
C PHE A 168 38.87 -1.98 -12.91
N SER A 169 39.25 -3.18 -12.49
CA SER A 169 38.29 -4.27 -12.32
C SER A 169 38.69 -5.19 -11.17
N SER A 170 37.73 -5.38 -10.24
CA SER A 170 37.82 -6.31 -9.13
C SER A 170 37.44 -7.72 -9.61
N GLY A 171 38.29 -8.73 -9.43
CA GLY A 171 37.93 -10.09 -9.86
C GLY A 171 38.87 -11.22 -9.44
N GLY A 172 38.29 -12.41 -9.22
CA GLY A 172 38.96 -13.64 -8.81
C GLY A 172 38.00 -14.56 -8.04
N ALA A 173 38.11 -15.88 -8.17
CA ALA A 173 37.26 -16.79 -7.41
C ALA A 173 37.53 -16.63 -5.90
N GLY A 174 36.54 -16.16 -5.13
CA GLY A 174 36.67 -15.90 -3.69
C GLY A 174 37.27 -14.54 -3.32
N ALA A 175 37.46 -13.63 -4.28
CA ALA A 175 37.92 -12.26 -4.00
C ALA A 175 36.78 -11.41 -3.41
N MET A 176 37.10 -10.59 -2.40
CA MET A 176 36.17 -9.61 -1.83
C MET A 176 35.92 -8.48 -2.83
N PRO A 177 34.67 -8.01 -2.99
CA PRO A 177 34.39 -6.81 -3.79
C PRO A 177 35.07 -5.58 -3.19
N ALA A 178 35.44 -4.62 -4.04
CA ALA A 178 36.11 -3.40 -3.61
C ALA A 178 35.53 -2.17 -4.31
N ASP A 179 35.68 -1.01 -3.68
CA ASP A 179 35.52 0.28 -4.35
C ASP A 179 36.89 0.87 -4.68
N THR A 180 37.06 1.32 -5.92
CA THR A 180 38.33 1.90 -6.36
C THR A 180 38.20 3.39 -6.65
N SER A 181 39.23 4.15 -6.30
CA SER A 181 39.33 5.59 -6.57
C SER A 181 40.77 5.97 -6.88
N VAL A 182 40.97 6.94 -7.77
CA VAL A 182 42.28 7.41 -8.19
C VAL A 182 42.63 8.72 -7.47
N TYR A 183 43.86 8.81 -6.98
CA TYR A 183 44.47 9.96 -6.34
C TYR A 183 45.75 10.37 -7.06
N ASP A 184 46.08 11.66 -7.07
CA ASP A 184 47.33 12.16 -7.66
C ASP A 184 48.55 11.91 -6.76
N ALA A 185 49.75 12.25 -7.25
CA ALA A 185 51.02 12.09 -6.50
C ALA A 185 51.08 12.82 -5.15
N ASN A 186 50.20 13.80 -4.90
CA ASN A 186 50.11 14.52 -3.63
C ASN A 186 49.00 13.98 -2.72
N GLY A 187 48.32 12.90 -3.12
CA GLY A 187 47.22 12.29 -2.39
C GLY A 187 45.89 13.04 -2.54
N ARG A 188 45.73 13.86 -3.59
CA ARG A 188 44.46 14.54 -3.87
C ARG A 188 43.56 13.64 -4.73
N TYR A 189 42.29 13.55 -4.36
CA TYR A 189 41.27 12.81 -5.13
C TYR A 189 41.17 13.31 -6.57
N VAL A 190 41.15 12.37 -7.52
CA VAL A 190 41.00 12.62 -8.96
C VAL A 190 39.64 12.14 -9.46
N ALA A 191 39.32 10.86 -9.26
CA ALA A 191 38.10 10.26 -9.78
C ALA A 191 37.73 8.95 -9.06
N TYR A 192 36.44 8.59 -9.13
CA TYR A 192 35.93 7.26 -8.77
C TYR A 192 36.15 6.31 -9.96
N ALA A 193 36.53 5.06 -9.69
CA ALA A 193 37.13 4.18 -10.70
C ALA A 193 36.52 2.77 -10.79
N SER A 194 35.57 2.41 -9.92
CA SER A 194 35.03 1.04 -9.84
C SER A 194 34.25 0.59 -11.09
N ASN A 195 33.55 1.51 -11.76
CA ASN A 195 32.56 1.16 -12.79
C ASN A 195 32.75 1.95 -14.09
N THR A 196 33.65 2.93 -14.08
CA THR A 196 33.85 3.90 -15.16
C THR A 196 35.34 4.16 -15.32
N PRO A 197 35.85 4.23 -16.55
CA PRO A 197 37.26 4.54 -16.75
C PRO A 197 37.65 5.93 -16.29
N VAL A 198 38.93 6.07 -15.93
CA VAL A 198 39.52 7.33 -15.47
C VAL A 198 40.39 7.92 -16.57
N LYS A 199 40.05 9.14 -17.01
CA LYS A 199 40.85 9.90 -17.97
C LYS A 199 41.97 10.67 -17.28
N ILE A 200 43.20 10.38 -17.66
CA ILE A 200 44.40 11.02 -17.13
C ILE A 200 44.67 12.32 -17.89
N THR A 201 44.72 13.45 -17.17
CA THR A 201 44.86 14.78 -17.78
C THR A 201 46.29 15.34 -17.67
N ALA A 202 47.11 14.80 -16.78
CA ALA A 202 48.51 15.18 -16.59
C ALA A 202 49.38 13.93 -16.42
N SER A 203 50.54 13.89 -17.09
CA SER A 203 51.50 12.79 -16.91
C SER A 203 52.11 12.81 -15.52
N GLY A 204 52.25 11.65 -14.90
CA GLY A 204 52.87 11.53 -13.59
C GLY A 204 52.46 10.25 -12.86
N ASP A 205 52.85 10.23 -11.58
CA ASP A 205 52.47 9.15 -10.68
C ASP A 205 51.09 9.41 -10.06
N TYR A 206 50.32 8.35 -9.92
CA TYR A 206 48.99 8.31 -9.31
C TYR A 206 48.92 7.13 -8.33
N TYR A 207 47.85 7.08 -7.55
CA TYR A 207 47.56 6.00 -6.61
C TYR A 207 46.12 5.52 -6.82
N LEU A 208 45.95 4.20 -6.92
CA LEU A 208 44.64 3.55 -6.84
C LEU A 208 44.39 3.20 -5.37
N ALA A 209 43.39 3.84 -4.76
CA ALA A 209 42.87 3.45 -3.46
C ALA A 209 41.82 2.35 -3.66
N VAL A 210 42.02 1.19 -3.04
CA VAL A 210 41.13 0.03 -3.09
C VAL A 210 40.50 -0.13 -1.72
N ALA A 211 39.20 0.16 -1.61
CA ALA A 211 38.48 0.23 -0.35
C ALA A 211 37.56 -0.98 -0.15
N SER A 212 37.56 -1.53 1.05
CA SER A 212 36.93 -2.79 1.42
C SER A 212 35.40 -2.87 1.35
N LYS A 213 34.67 -1.76 1.18
CA LYS A 213 33.19 -1.71 1.21
C LYS A 213 32.54 -2.45 2.41
N GLY A 214 33.24 -2.58 3.54
CA GLY A 214 32.75 -3.34 4.71
C GLY A 214 33.19 -4.80 4.76
N TYR A 215 33.97 -5.29 3.80
CA TYR A 215 34.46 -6.67 3.73
C TYR A 215 35.84 -6.85 4.38
N VAL A 216 36.16 -8.10 4.75
CA VAL A 216 37.47 -8.50 5.29
C VAL A 216 37.90 -9.74 4.52
N GLY A 217 39.08 -9.72 3.91
CA GLY A 217 39.57 -10.83 3.10
C GLY A 217 40.34 -10.39 1.85
N SER A 218 40.85 -11.37 1.11
CA SER A 218 41.68 -11.11 -0.07
C SER A 218 40.89 -10.53 -1.24
N TYR A 219 41.51 -9.63 -1.98
CA TYR A 219 40.97 -9.11 -3.24
C TYR A 219 42.06 -9.08 -4.32
N THR A 220 41.64 -8.86 -5.56
CA THR A 220 42.54 -8.67 -6.70
C THR A 220 41.97 -7.60 -7.62
N GLU A 221 42.77 -6.57 -7.88
CA GLU A 221 42.46 -5.47 -8.79
C GLU A 221 43.32 -5.54 -10.03
N THR A 222 42.71 -5.40 -11.20
CA THR A 222 43.42 -5.36 -12.48
C THR A 222 43.28 -3.97 -13.11
N MET A 223 44.40 -3.35 -13.47
CA MET A 223 44.44 -2.10 -14.22
C MET A 223 44.67 -2.37 -15.71
N ARG A 224 43.91 -1.70 -16.59
CA ARG A 224 44.07 -1.79 -18.04
C ARG A 224 44.12 -0.39 -18.65
N VAL A 225 45.05 -0.16 -19.56
CA VAL A 225 45.00 1.00 -20.45
C VAL A 225 43.96 0.70 -21.53
N LEU A 226 42.92 1.50 -21.56
CA LEU A 226 41.86 1.44 -22.56
C LEU A 226 42.24 2.34 -23.73
N THR A 227 41.89 1.90 -24.93
CA THR A 227 41.92 2.72 -26.14
C THR A 227 40.47 2.99 -26.51
N ASP A 228 40.19 4.20 -26.97
CA ASP A 228 38.88 4.65 -27.46
C ASP A 228 39.12 5.00 -28.93
N ASP A 229 38.46 4.29 -29.84
CA ASP A 229 38.78 4.34 -31.26
C ASP A 229 38.09 5.50 -31.99
N PHE A 230 36.97 6.04 -31.48
CA PHE A 230 36.29 7.21 -32.02
C PHE A 230 35.76 8.19 -30.95
N PRO A 231 36.60 8.73 -30.07
CA PRO A 231 36.15 9.63 -29.01
C PRO A 231 35.55 10.90 -29.59
N THR A 232 34.62 11.54 -28.87
CA THR A 232 33.99 12.81 -29.30
C THR A 232 35.00 13.93 -29.61
N SER A 233 36.19 13.92 -28.99
CA SER A 233 37.25 14.89 -29.28
C SER A 233 38.02 14.63 -30.59
N SER A 234 37.92 13.42 -31.15
CA SER A 234 38.54 13.03 -32.41
C SER A 234 37.60 12.10 -33.17
N PRO A 235 36.43 12.61 -33.60
CA PRO A 235 35.41 11.77 -34.21
C PRO A 235 35.90 11.19 -35.54
N GLY A 236 35.43 9.99 -35.89
CA GLY A 236 35.62 9.41 -37.21
C GLY A 236 34.98 10.27 -38.29
N LYS A 237 35.33 10.03 -39.56
CA LYS A 237 34.67 10.70 -40.71
C LYS A 237 33.93 9.67 -41.55
N LEU A 238 32.61 9.82 -41.66
CA LEU A 238 31.76 9.05 -42.56
C LEU A 238 31.62 9.81 -43.88
N THR A 239 31.96 9.12 -44.98
CA THR A 239 31.77 9.64 -46.34
C THR A 239 30.63 8.91 -47.01
N THR A 240 29.96 9.60 -47.94
CA THR A 240 28.87 9.05 -48.73
C THR A 240 29.26 7.72 -49.39
N GLY A 241 28.45 6.68 -49.15
CA GLY A 241 28.68 5.31 -49.62
C GLY A 241 29.72 4.50 -48.81
N GLY A 242 30.46 5.15 -47.92
CA GLY A 242 31.53 4.57 -47.10
C GLY A 242 31.04 3.91 -45.80
N ALA A 243 31.89 3.06 -45.22
CA ALA A 243 31.66 2.41 -43.94
C ALA A 243 32.91 2.47 -43.06
N VAL A 244 32.70 2.55 -41.75
CA VAL A 244 33.74 2.58 -40.71
C VAL A 244 33.36 1.57 -39.64
N SER A 245 34.32 0.77 -39.19
CA SER A 245 34.14 -0.16 -38.06
C SER A 245 34.79 0.43 -36.81
N GLY A 246 34.14 0.23 -35.68
CA GLY A 246 34.62 0.64 -34.37
C GLY A 246 34.17 -0.31 -33.27
N ALA A 247 34.49 0.03 -32.03
CA ALA A 247 34.17 -0.76 -30.87
C ALA A 247 33.76 0.11 -29.69
N LEU A 248 32.63 -0.22 -29.06
CA LEU A 248 32.32 0.31 -27.73
C LEU A 248 33.16 -0.48 -26.72
N ASP A 249 34.29 0.09 -26.33
CA ASP A 249 35.42 -0.56 -25.69
C ASP A 249 35.24 -0.77 -24.18
N TYR A 250 34.40 0.04 -23.53
CA TYR A 250 34.19 0.03 -22.08
C TYR A 250 32.81 0.51 -21.65
N SER A 251 32.49 0.37 -20.36
CA SER A 251 31.22 0.84 -19.78
C SER A 251 31.10 2.36 -19.86
N GLY A 252 30.03 2.83 -20.50
CA GLY A 252 29.80 4.26 -20.76
C GLY A 252 30.59 4.84 -21.93
N ASP A 253 31.21 4.00 -22.76
CA ASP A 253 31.91 4.44 -23.97
C ASP A 253 30.97 5.12 -24.98
N THR A 254 31.52 6.09 -25.71
CA THR A 254 30.80 6.92 -26.67
C THR A 254 31.67 7.16 -27.90
N ASP A 255 31.25 6.55 -29.01
CA ASP A 255 31.88 6.76 -30.30
C ASP A 255 31.18 7.84 -31.11
N SER A 256 31.95 8.63 -31.85
CA SER A 256 31.47 9.80 -32.57
C SER A 256 31.97 9.82 -34.01
N PHE A 257 31.09 10.16 -34.96
CA PHE A 257 31.39 10.25 -36.39
C PHE A 257 30.81 11.52 -36.99
N THR A 258 31.62 12.25 -37.75
CA THR A 258 31.21 13.42 -38.52
C THR A 258 30.85 13.04 -39.95
N MET A 259 29.85 13.72 -40.52
CA MET A 259 29.48 13.60 -41.92
C MET A 259 29.04 14.94 -42.49
N ASP A 260 29.49 15.24 -43.71
CA ASP A 260 29.09 16.45 -44.43
C ASP A 260 27.83 16.13 -45.25
N VAL A 261 26.76 16.91 -45.08
CA VAL A 261 25.45 16.70 -45.71
C VAL A 261 25.04 17.90 -46.56
N GLU A 262 24.21 17.67 -47.58
CA GLU A 262 23.67 18.69 -48.47
C GLU A 262 22.18 18.94 -48.17
N ALA A 263 21.73 20.19 -48.31
CA ALA A 263 20.34 20.57 -48.09
C ALA A 263 19.38 19.86 -49.07
N GLY A 264 18.23 19.40 -48.58
CA GLY A 264 17.20 18.71 -49.37
C GLY A 264 17.58 17.29 -49.81
N GLN A 265 18.58 16.69 -49.17
CA GLN A 265 18.99 15.31 -49.41
C GLN A 265 18.67 14.44 -48.20
N VAL A 266 18.28 13.20 -48.47
CA VAL A 266 17.97 12.18 -47.47
C VAL A 266 19.08 11.15 -47.42
N TYR A 267 19.63 10.95 -46.23
CA TYR A 267 20.73 10.02 -45.98
C TYR A 267 20.26 8.82 -45.16
N THR A 268 20.85 7.66 -45.42
CA THR A 268 20.63 6.43 -44.63
C THR A 268 21.92 6.02 -43.92
N LEU A 269 21.87 5.89 -42.61
CA LEU A 269 22.90 5.28 -41.78
C LEU A 269 22.51 3.84 -41.45
N THR A 270 23.47 2.92 -41.50
CA THR A 270 23.28 1.52 -41.11
C THR A 270 24.38 1.11 -40.16
N LEU A 271 24.02 0.76 -38.93
CA LEU A 271 24.91 0.23 -37.90
C LEU A 271 24.65 -1.27 -37.74
N ASN A 272 25.68 -2.09 -37.86
CA ASN A 272 25.59 -3.54 -37.67
C ASN A 272 26.48 -3.97 -36.50
N THR A 273 25.96 -4.84 -35.63
CA THR A 273 26.74 -5.54 -34.61
C THR A 273 27.03 -6.98 -35.03
N GLN A 274 27.91 -7.67 -34.32
CA GLN A 274 28.21 -9.07 -34.60
C GLN A 274 26.97 -9.96 -34.39
N PRO A 275 26.74 -10.98 -35.23
CA PRO A 275 25.63 -11.91 -35.05
C PRO A 275 25.59 -12.54 -33.66
N GLY A 276 24.44 -12.48 -33.00
CA GLY A 276 24.24 -13.03 -31.65
C GLY A 276 24.56 -12.06 -30.49
N ASP A 277 25.09 -10.87 -30.78
CA ASP A 277 25.28 -9.81 -29.78
C ASP A 277 24.00 -8.97 -29.64
N ASN A 278 23.23 -9.23 -28.59
CA ASN A 278 21.92 -8.61 -28.34
C ASN A 278 21.97 -7.48 -27.28
N ARG A 279 23.17 -6.99 -26.95
CA ARG A 279 23.35 -5.88 -26.01
C ARG A 279 22.74 -4.60 -26.59
N SER A 280 22.10 -3.82 -25.73
CA SER A 280 21.42 -2.58 -26.14
C SER A 280 22.45 -1.46 -26.34
N ILE A 281 22.32 -0.74 -27.45
CA ILE A 281 23.11 0.45 -27.79
C ILE A 281 22.16 1.54 -28.27
N SER A 282 22.58 2.80 -28.11
CA SER A 282 21.83 3.96 -28.63
C SER A 282 22.67 4.75 -29.64
N ALA A 283 22.03 5.36 -30.62
CA ALA A 283 22.66 6.24 -31.57
C ALA A 283 21.86 7.54 -31.74
N TYR A 284 22.56 8.66 -31.68
CA TYR A 284 22.00 10.02 -31.74
C TYR A 284 22.64 10.78 -32.88
N LEU A 285 21.83 11.44 -33.71
CA LEU A 285 22.32 12.30 -34.77
C LEU A 285 21.95 13.76 -34.47
N VAL A 286 22.95 14.63 -34.42
CA VAL A 286 22.78 16.07 -34.17
C VAL A 286 23.45 16.91 -35.26
N ASP A 287 22.90 18.09 -35.53
CA ASP A 287 23.53 19.07 -36.43
C ASP A 287 24.62 19.91 -35.72
N SER A 288 25.23 20.87 -36.44
CA SER A 288 26.27 21.74 -35.89
C SER A 288 25.82 22.63 -34.73
N THR A 289 24.51 22.80 -34.53
CA THR A 289 23.92 23.58 -33.43
C THR A 289 23.61 22.72 -32.20
N GLY A 290 23.78 21.41 -32.32
CA GLY A 290 23.39 20.43 -31.30
C GLY A 290 21.91 20.06 -31.33
N TYR A 291 21.18 20.46 -32.38
CA TYR A 291 19.78 20.09 -32.53
C TYR A 291 19.65 18.63 -32.97
N PRO A 292 18.84 17.79 -32.29
CA PRO A 292 18.70 16.38 -32.63
C PRO A 292 17.81 16.20 -33.86
N HIS A 293 18.33 15.49 -34.87
CA HIS A 293 17.62 15.18 -36.12
C HIS A 293 17.04 13.77 -36.14
N SER A 294 17.69 12.81 -35.50
CA SER A 294 17.21 11.41 -35.46
C SER A 294 17.80 10.62 -34.28
N TYR A 295 17.08 9.56 -33.90
CA TYR A 295 17.44 8.68 -32.80
C TYR A 295 17.19 7.21 -33.16
N GLY A 296 18.11 6.32 -32.78
CA GLY A 296 17.94 4.87 -32.86
C GLY A 296 18.39 4.18 -31.58
N SER A 297 17.61 3.24 -31.05
CA SER A 297 17.91 2.58 -29.77
C SER A 297 17.70 1.08 -29.72
N GLN A 298 17.26 0.50 -30.85
CA GLN A 298 16.99 -0.93 -30.94
C GLN A 298 17.70 -1.52 -32.15
N LEU A 299 18.43 -2.61 -31.89
CA LEU A 299 18.96 -3.48 -32.92
C LEU A 299 17.87 -4.48 -33.30
N VAL A 300 17.54 -4.55 -34.59
CA VAL A 300 16.68 -5.58 -35.16
C VAL A 300 17.57 -6.51 -35.97
N ASN A 301 17.66 -7.79 -35.59
CA ASN A 301 18.56 -8.77 -36.20
C ASN A 301 20.02 -8.27 -36.31
N ASN A 302 20.56 -7.72 -35.21
CA ASN A 302 21.92 -7.16 -35.14
C ASN A 302 22.16 -5.95 -36.06
N GLN A 303 21.10 -5.26 -36.52
CA GLN A 303 21.19 -4.08 -37.37
C GLN A 303 20.30 -2.95 -36.86
N MET A 304 20.81 -1.73 -36.92
CA MET A 304 20.08 -0.48 -36.72
C MET A 304 20.17 0.36 -37.99
N VAL A 305 19.04 0.93 -38.41
CA VAL A 305 18.95 1.79 -39.61
C VAL A 305 18.34 3.13 -39.22
N ILE A 306 19.03 4.22 -39.53
CA ILE A 306 18.58 5.60 -39.29
C ILE A 306 18.48 6.30 -40.64
N ARG A 307 17.34 6.94 -40.93
CA ARG A 307 17.15 7.78 -42.13
C ARG A 307 16.79 9.19 -41.72
N PHE A 308 17.46 10.19 -42.29
CA PHE A 308 17.26 11.60 -41.94
C PHE A 308 17.32 12.49 -43.18
N LEU A 309 16.49 13.54 -43.20
CA LEU A 309 16.51 14.62 -44.17
C LEU A 309 17.43 15.73 -43.66
N ALA A 310 18.37 16.20 -44.50
CA ALA A 310 19.17 17.36 -44.20
C ALA A 310 18.44 18.63 -44.67
N ASP A 311 17.96 19.44 -43.76
CA ASP A 311 17.23 20.69 -44.04
C ASP A 311 18.17 21.81 -44.56
N LYS A 312 19.45 21.73 -44.22
CA LYS A 312 20.51 22.65 -44.65
C LYS A 312 21.82 21.90 -44.91
N ALA A 313 22.70 22.50 -45.71
CA ALA A 313 24.04 21.98 -45.89
C ALA A 313 24.87 22.26 -44.62
N ASP A 314 25.35 21.20 -43.97
CA ASP A 314 26.01 21.28 -42.66
C ASP A 314 26.92 20.05 -42.41
N THR A 315 27.66 20.06 -41.31
CA THR A 315 28.38 18.88 -40.79
C THR A 315 27.62 18.32 -39.60
N TYR A 316 27.07 17.11 -39.75
CA TYR A 316 26.32 16.41 -38.72
C TYR A 316 27.25 15.51 -37.89
N LEU A 317 26.90 15.30 -36.62
CA LEU A 317 27.60 14.42 -35.70
C LEU A 317 26.68 13.24 -35.32
N LEU A 318 27.10 12.03 -35.67
CA LEU A 318 26.54 10.78 -35.16
C LEU A 318 27.29 10.39 -33.90
N ARG A 319 26.55 10.11 -32.83
CA ARG A 319 27.05 9.61 -31.55
C ARG A 319 26.47 8.22 -31.29
N ILE A 320 27.29 7.24 -30.92
CA ILE A 320 26.90 5.87 -30.59
C ILE A 320 27.30 5.60 -29.14
N ASP A 321 26.33 5.24 -28.30
CA ASP A 321 26.47 5.08 -26.85
C ASP A 321 26.31 3.62 -26.43
N GLY A 322 27.26 3.13 -25.62
CA GLY A 322 27.18 1.83 -24.95
C GLY A 322 26.39 1.86 -23.64
N SER A 323 25.92 0.68 -23.21
CA SER A 323 25.24 0.51 -21.91
C SER A 323 26.23 0.52 -20.73
N SER A 324 25.71 0.74 -19.52
CA SER A 324 26.50 0.86 -18.29
C SER A 324 27.06 -0.48 -17.75
N ASP A 325 26.84 -1.59 -18.45
CA ASP A 325 27.21 -2.95 -18.06
C ASP A 325 28.13 -3.66 -19.08
N MET A 326 28.88 -2.89 -19.87
CA MET A 326 29.83 -3.42 -20.86
C MET A 326 31.08 -4.04 -20.19
N ASN A 327 31.01 -5.34 -19.93
CA ASN A 327 32.13 -6.14 -19.39
C ASN A 327 33.12 -6.62 -20.49
N SER A 328 32.82 -6.39 -21.76
CA SER A 328 33.68 -6.67 -22.91
C SER A 328 33.34 -5.74 -24.08
N ALA A 329 34.30 -5.47 -24.96
CA ALA A 329 34.09 -4.59 -26.10
C ALA A 329 32.97 -5.09 -27.04
N LEU A 330 32.16 -4.18 -27.57
CA LEU A 330 31.12 -4.46 -28.57
C LEU A 330 31.56 -3.94 -29.93
N GLN A 331 31.81 -4.85 -30.87
CA GLN A 331 32.26 -4.52 -32.22
C GLN A 331 31.07 -4.17 -33.12
N TYR A 332 31.19 -3.07 -33.87
CA TYR A 332 30.17 -2.65 -34.83
C TYR A 332 30.76 -2.10 -36.14
N THR A 333 29.91 -1.98 -37.17
CA THR A 333 30.21 -1.28 -38.42
C THR A 333 29.09 -0.31 -38.75
N VAL A 334 29.42 0.97 -38.90
CA VAL A 334 28.50 2.03 -39.34
C VAL A 334 28.77 2.38 -40.81
N ARG A 335 27.70 2.55 -41.60
CA ARG A 335 27.74 2.91 -43.02
C ARG A 335 26.85 4.10 -43.30
N LEU A 336 27.34 5.06 -44.07
CA LEU A 336 26.54 6.13 -44.67
C LEU A 336 26.21 5.78 -46.13
N GLY A 337 24.93 5.68 -46.46
CA GLY A 337 24.44 5.40 -47.81
C GLY A 337 24.66 6.56 -48.79
N TYR A 338 24.32 6.34 -50.06
CA TYR A 338 24.20 7.44 -51.03
C TYR A 338 22.90 8.20 -50.75
N PRO A 339 22.91 9.55 -50.79
CA PRO A 339 21.71 10.32 -50.57
C PRO A 339 20.69 10.16 -51.71
N GLU A 340 19.41 10.26 -51.36
CA GLU A 340 18.31 10.45 -52.31
C GLU A 340 17.78 11.89 -52.21
N SER A 341 17.28 12.46 -53.31
CA SER A 341 16.67 13.79 -53.29
C SER A 341 15.23 13.72 -52.80
N ASP A 342 14.78 14.78 -52.15
CA ASP A 342 13.39 14.92 -51.73
C ASP A 342 12.45 15.06 -52.93
N ASP A 343 11.26 14.44 -52.87
CA ASP A 343 10.33 14.38 -54.01
C ASP A 343 9.33 15.54 -54.05
N TYR A 344 8.87 16.04 -52.91
CA TYR A 344 8.23 17.35 -52.80
C TYR A 344 8.92 18.20 -51.72
N GLY A 345 8.56 19.49 -51.67
CA GLY A 345 9.18 20.43 -50.73
C GLY A 345 8.30 20.72 -49.53
N ASN A 346 8.93 21.01 -48.39
CA ASN A 346 8.33 21.04 -47.07
C ASN A 346 7.71 22.40 -46.68
N THR A 347 7.65 23.36 -47.62
CA THR A 347 7.23 24.74 -47.34
C THR A 347 6.09 25.19 -48.26
N HIS A 348 5.33 26.21 -47.84
CA HIS A 348 4.30 26.85 -48.67
C HIS A 348 4.86 27.41 -49.99
N ALA A 349 6.13 27.86 -50.00
CA ALA A 349 6.79 28.40 -51.18
C ALA A 349 7.14 27.32 -52.21
N THR A 350 7.36 26.09 -51.75
CA THR A 350 7.69 24.93 -52.57
C THR A 350 6.49 24.01 -52.80
N ALA A 351 5.30 24.40 -52.32
CA ALA A 351 4.12 23.56 -52.33
C ALA A 351 3.66 23.23 -53.75
N GLN A 352 3.40 21.95 -54.00
CA GLN A 352 2.90 21.46 -55.27
C GLN A 352 1.39 21.72 -55.38
N ALA A 353 0.89 22.18 -56.53
CA ALA A 353 -0.55 22.39 -56.71
C ALA A 353 -1.32 21.04 -56.70
N LEU A 354 -2.40 20.97 -55.92
CA LEU A 354 -3.34 19.85 -55.84
C LEU A 354 -4.70 20.26 -56.44
N GLU A 355 -5.16 19.51 -57.42
CA GLU A 355 -6.47 19.70 -58.05
C GLU A 355 -7.51 18.76 -57.44
N LEU A 356 -8.78 19.18 -57.42
CA LEU A 356 -9.88 18.33 -56.95
C LEU A 356 -10.01 17.07 -57.82
N ASP A 357 -10.18 15.94 -57.16
CA ASP A 357 -10.35 14.59 -57.71
C ASP A 357 -9.14 14.06 -58.51
N VAL A 358 -7.96 14.69 -58.40
CA VAL A 358 -6.72 14.26 -59.04
C VAL A 358 -5.70 13.78 -57.99
N PRO A 359 -5.36 12.48 -57.94
CA PRO A 359 -4.35 11.96 -57.02
C PRO A 359 -2.93 12.42 -57.39
N ILE A 360 -2.13 12.76 -56.39
CA ILE A 360 -0.68 13.00 -56.52
C ILE A 360 0.07 11.97 -55.66
N SER A 361 1.08 11.31 -56.24
CA SER A 361 1.89 10.31 -55.53
C SER A 361 3.22 10.88 -55.04
N GLY A 362 3.63 10.50 -53.83
CA GLY A 362 4.92 10.85 -53.22
C GLY A 362 5.46 9.74 -52.33
N ARG A 363 6.52 10.02 -51.59
CA ARG A 363 7.18 9.11 -50.65
C ARG A 363 7.52 9.87 -49.37
N VAL A 364 7.56 9.14 -48.25
CA VAL A 364 8.12 9.66 -46.99
C VAL A 364 9.51 9.05 -46.82
N GLN A 365 10.54 9.78 -47.21
CA GLN A 365 11.92 9.33 -47.38
C GLN A 365 12.60 9.10 -46.01
N ALA A 366 12.30 9.97 -45.03
CA ALA A 366 12.98 10.04 -43.73
C ALA A 366 12.07 10.51 -42.58
N GLN A 367 12.58 10.41 -41.35
CA GLN A 367 11.94 11.04 -40.20
C GLN A 367 11.97 12.57 -40.36
N GLY A 368 10.81 13.21 -40.22
CA GLY A 368 10.67 14.67 -40.39
C GLY A 368 10.53 15.13 -41.84
N ASP A 369 10.50 14.20 -42.79
CA ASP A 369 10.14 14.49 -44.17
C ASP A 369 8.65 14.88 -44.28
N VAL A 370 8.40 15.95 -45.04
CA VAL A 370 7.12 16.63 -45.13
C VAL A 370 6.92 17.14 -46.54
N ASP A 371 5.84 16.70 -47.18
CA ASP A 371 5.46 17.14 -48.52
C ASP A 371 4.29 18.12 -48.47
N MET A 372 4.45 19.29 -49.09
CA MET A 372 3.45 20.35 -49.06
C MET A 372 2.68 20.46 -50.39
N PHE A 373 1.35 20.52 -50.30
CA PHE A 373 0.44 20.71 -51.43
C PHE A 373 -0.46 21.93 -51.24
N LYS A 374 -0.82 22.63 -52.32
CA LYS A 374 -1.69 23.82 -52.31
C LYS A 374 -3.01 23.57 -53.03
N ILE A 375 -4.13 23.98 -52.44
CA ILE A 375 -5.49 23.85 -53.02
C ILE A 375 -6.38 25.06 -52.71
N ASP A 376 -7.27 25.45 -53.63
CA ASP A 376 -8.26 26.53 -53.41
C ASP A 376 -9.64 25.95 -53.01
N LEU A 377 -10.21 26.41 -51.90
CA LEU A 377 -11.48 25.91 -51.33
C LEU A 377 -12.53 27.03 -51.18
N ALA A 378 -13.81 26.65 -51.20
CA ALA A 378 -14.96 27.57 -51.04
C ALA A 378 -15.63 27.44 -49.66
N ALA A 379 -16.12 28.56 -49.11
CA ALA A 379 -16.79 28.64 -47.82
C ALA A 379 -18.12 27.86 -47.82
N GLY A 380 -18.36 27.09 -46.75
CA GLY A 380 -19.59 26.33 -46.55
C GLY A 380 -19.75 25.10 -47.44
N VAL A 381 -18.69 24.67 -48.15
CA VAL A 381 -18.65 23.42 -48.91
C VAL A 381 -17.74 22.44 -48.19
N THR A 382 -18.23 21.23 -47.90
CA THR A 382 -17.41 20.18 -47.28
C THR A 382 -16.55 19.47 -48.32
N TYR A 383 -15.25 19.36 -48.04
CA TYR A 383 -14.27 18.66 -48.85
C TYR A 383 -13.63 17.53 -48.05
N THR A 384 -13.33 16.41 -48.69
CA THR A 384 -12.61 15.27 -48.11
C THR A 384 -11.21 15.18 -48.71
N PHE A 385 -10.22 15.05 -47.85
CA PHE A 385 -8.81 14.82 -48.16
C PHE A 385 -8.44 13.39 -47.79
N ASN A 386 -7.63 12.72 -48.60
CA ASN A 386 -7.19 11.34 -48.34
C ASN A 386 -5.71 11.17 -48.68
N MET A 387 -5.01 10.31 -47.94
CA MET A 387 -3.62 9.91 -48.11
C MET A 387 -3.49 8.39 -48.06
N ASP A 388 -3.57 7.74 -49.21
CA ASP A 388 -3.39 6.30 -49.29
C ASP A 388 -1.90 5.93 -49.25
N VAL A 389 -1.52 4.99 -48.37
CA VAL A 389 -0.15 4.48 -48.24
C VAL A 389 -0.03 3.03 -48.69
N ASP A 390 1.11 2.67 -49.28
CA ASP A 390 1.42 1.27 -49.64
C ASP A 390 1.92 0.45 -48.43
N SER A 391 2.22 -0.84 -48.63
CA SER A 391 2.65 -1.76 -47.56
C SER A 391 4.02 -1.44 -46.95
N SER A 392 4.80 -0.55 -47.54
CA SER A 392 6.14 -0.17 -47.07
C SER A 392 6.13 0.98 -46.07
N LEU A 393 5.01 1.70 -45.93
CA LEU A 393 4.69 2.57 -44.79
C LEU A 393 3.70 1.84 -43.87
N PRO A 394 4.06 1.55 -42.60
CA PRO A 394 3.14 0.87 -41.69
C PRO A 394 1.84 1.67 -41.53
N LYS A 395 0.68 1.02 -41.76
CA LYS A 395 -0.63 1.67 -41.57
C LYS A 395 -0.76 2.23 -40.14
N GLY A 396 -1.15 3.50 -40.05
CA GLY A 396 -1.28 4.24 -38.77
C GLY A 396 -0.09 5.15 -38.48
N THR A 397 0.92 5.18 -39.37
CA THR A 397 2.05 6.11 -39.27
C THR A 397 1.87 7.35 -40.16
N GLN A 398 0.98 7.34 -41.14
CA GLN A 398 0.73 8.49 -42.01
C GLN A 398 0.13 9.68 -41.26
N GLN A 399 0.53 10.89 -41.63
CA GLN A 399 0.01 12.17 -41.12
C GLN A 399 -0.37 13.07 -42.29
N LEU A 400 -1.60 13.58 -42.25
CA LEU A 400 -2.13 14.55 -43.21
C LEU A 400 -2.69 15.77 -42.45
N GLN A 401 -2.09 16.94 -42.62
CA GLN A 401 -2.43 18.19 -41.91
C GLN A 401 -2.94 19.25 -42.87
N LEU A 402 -3.90 20.08 -42.45
CA LEU A 402 -4.41 21.21 -43.22
C LEU A 402 -4.06 22.53 -42.56
N GLU A 403 -3.62 23.50 -43.33
CA GLU A 403 -3.26 24.84 -42.90
C GLU A 403 -4.00 25.92 -43.71
N ASP A 404 -4.23 27.06 -43.06
CA ASP A 404 -4.66 28.28 -43.74
C ASP A 404 -3.51 28.96 -44.51
N GLU A 405 -3.84 30.03 -45.25
CA GLU A 405 -2.87 30.80 -46.03
C GLU A 405 -1.75 31.45 -45.19
N GLN A 406 -1.93 31.59 -43.87
CA GLN A 406 -0.95 32.17 -42.95
C GLN A 406 -0.10 31.10 -42.22
N GLY A 407 -0.32 29.81 -42.50
CA GLY A 407 0.34 28.70 -41.81
C GLY A 407 -0.30 28.33 -40.47
N GLY A 408 -1.52 28.84 -40.20
CA GLY A 408 -2.32 28.42 -39.07
C GLY A 408 -2.86 27.01 -39.28
N VAL A 409 -2.55 26.09 -38.38
CA VAL A 409 -3.02 24.70 -38.44
C VAL A 409 -4.52 24.63 -38.20
N LEU A 410 -5.27 24.21 -39.21
CA LEU A 410 -6.73 24.03 -39.17
C LEU A 410 -7.12 22.60 -38.82
N TYR A 411 -6.30 21.63 -39.24
CA TYR A 411 -6.47 20.21 -38.94
C TYR A 411 -5.11 19.56 -38.68
N PHE A 412 -5.02 18.80 -37.59
CA PHE A 412 -3.84 17.98 -37.27
C PHE A 412 -4.29 16.59 -36.79
N PRO A 413 -3.82 15.50 -37.42
CA PRO A 413 -4.21 14.14 -37.05
C PRO A 413 -3.64 13.76 -35.68
N ARG A 414 -4.47 13.16 -34.81
CA ARG A 414 -3.94 12.45 -33.62
C ARG A 414 -3.37 11.10 -34.04
N TYR A 415 -2.50 10.55 -33.19
CA TYR A 415 -2.06 9.15 -33.27
C TYR A 415 -3.28 8.28 -33.64
N ASP A 416 -3.12 7.38 -34.61
CA ASP A 416 -4.15 6.42 -35.04
C ASP A 416 -5.42 6.98 -35.75
N SER A 417 -5.49 8.29 -36.06
CA SER A 417 -6.55 8.82 -36.95
C SER A 417 -6.35 8.33 -38.39
N GLY A 418 -7.45 8.03 -39.10
CA GLY A 418 -7.43 7.39 -40.42
C GLY A 418 -6.67 8.17 -41.50
N ASN A 419 -6.53 7.54 -42.68
CA ASN A 419 -5.88 8.11 -43.86
C ASN A 419 -6.66 9.26 -44.53
N SER A 420 -7.80 9.68 -44.00
CA SER A 420 -8.67 10.66 -44.62
C SER A 420 -9.30 11.60 -43.60
N PHE A 421 -9.43 12.88 -43.95
CA PHE A 421 -10.14 13.87 -43.16
C PHE A 421 -11.08 14.73 -44.03
N SER A 422 -12.04 15.44 -43.45
CA SER A 422 -12.92 16.39 -44.14
C SER A 422 -12.80 17.78 -43.53
N TYR A 423 -13.20 18.80 -44.27
CA TYR A 423 -13.18 20.17 -43.78
C TYR A 423 -14.19 21.03 -44.54
N THR A 424 -14.94 21.85 -43.79
CA THR A 424 -15.87 22.84 -44.32
C THR A 424 -15.29 24.24 -44.08
N PRO A 425 -14.70 24.88 -45.10
CA PRO A 425 -14.08 26.20 -44.94
C PRO A 425 -15.09 27.24 -44.47
N THR A 426 -14.64 28.14 -43.59
CA THR A 426 -15.45 29.31 -43.19
C THR A 426 -15.26 30.52 -44.10
N LYS A 427 -14.25 30.46 -45.00
CA LYS A 427 -13.88 31.49 -45.97
C LYS A 427 -13.38 30.87 -47.27
N ASP A 428 -13.61 31.55 -48.39
CA ASP A 428 -13.00 31.24 -49.68
C ASP A 428 -11.49 31.54 -49.64
N GLY A 429 -10.66 30.74 -50.30
CA GLY A 429 -9.23 31.04 -50.44
C GLY A 429 -8.33 29.82 -50.64
N ALA A 430 -7.02 30.06 -50.59
CA ALA A 430 -5.98 29.04 -50.66
C ALA A 430 -5.75 28.36 -49.30
N TYR A 431 -5.54 27.05 -49.34
CA TYR A 431 -5.25 26.18 -48.21
C TYR A 431 -4.06 25.27 -48.55
N TYR A 432 -3.36 24.80 -47.53
CA TYR A 432 -2.15 23.99 -47.69
C TYR A 432 -2.30 22.65 -46.98
N LEU A 433 -2.06 21.56 -47.71
CA LEU A 433 -2.15 20.19 -47.24
C LEU A 433 -0.73 19.63 -47.07
N GLN A 434 -0.40 19.23 -45.86
CA GLN A 434 0.88 18.66 -45.48
C GLN A 434 0.77 17.14 -45.37
N ALA A 435 1.57 16.38 -46.11
CA ALA A 435 1.67 14.92 -46.00
C ALA A 435 3.02 14.51 -45.38
N SER A 436 2.99 13.67 -44.35
CA SER A 436 4.21 13.19 -43.66
C SER A 436 3.99 11.82 -42.98
N GLY A 437 5.03 11.30 -42.31
CA GLY A 437 4.96 10.05 -41.55
C GLY A 437 5.48 10.17 -40.10
N TYR A 438 4.83 9.47 -39.18
CA TYR A 438 5.06 9.41 -37.74
C TYR A 438 5.39 7.97 -37.31
N SER A 439 6.65 7.68 -36.99
CA SER A 439 7.00 6.42 -36.33
C SER A 439 8.31 6.53 -35.55
N SER A 440 8.33 6.05 -34.32
CA SER A 440 9.58 5.79 -33.57
C SER A 440 10.32 4.53 -34.05
N VAL A 441 9.83 3.86 -35.10
CA VAL A 441 10.31 2.56 -35.58
C VAL A 441 10.51 2.56 -37.09
N SER A 442 11.73 2.21 -37.51
CA SER A 442 12.15 1.93 -38.90
C SER A 442 11.28 0.80 -39.50
N PRO A 443 10.87 0.85 -40.79
CA PRO A 443 11.57 1.53 -41.89
C PRO A 443 10.82 2.71 -42.53
N TYR A 444 11.53 3.82 -42.71
CA TYR A 444 11.17 4.93 -43.60
C TYR A 444 11.47 4.59 -45.07
N GLY A 445 10.81 5.27 -46.01
CA GLY A 445 11.00 5.11 -47.46
C GLY A 445 9.79 4.60 -48.26
N GLY A 446 8.59 4.59 -47.68
CA GLY A 446 7.39 4.09 -48.36
C GLY A 446 6.61 5.16 -49.12
N SER A 447 5.74 4.71 -50.03
CA SER A 447 5.03 5.57 -50.98
C SER A 447 3.61 5.87 -50.50
N TYR A 448 3.09 7.04 -50.89
CA TYR A 448 1.72 7.46 -50.66
C TYR A 448 1.10 8.11 -51.90
N SER A 449 -0.22 8.33 -51.85
CA SER A 449 -0.95 9.21 -52.77
C SER A 449 -1.96 10.09 -52.03
N VAL A 450 -1.95 11.40 -52.29
CA VAL A 450 -2.91 12.37 -51.74
C VAL A 450 -3.99 12.74 -52.75
N THR A 451 -5.24 12.89 -52.28
CA THR A 451 -6.39 13.37 -53.05
C THR A 451 -7.24 14.35 -52.24
N ALA A 452 -7.97 15.22 -52.93
CA ALA A 452 -9.02 16.07 -52.35
C ALA A 452 -10.29 16.00 -53.20
N SER A 453 -11.46 15.83 -52.60
CA SER A 453 -12.76 15.65 -53.28
C SER A 453 -13.87 16.44 -52.58
N LYS A 454 -14.98 16.73 -53.27
CA LYS A 454 -16.18 17.33 -52.65
C LYS A 454 -17.11 16.25 -52.08
N THR A 455 -17.76 16.55 -50.95
CA THR A 455 -18.64 15.62 -50.23
C THR A 455 -20.08 16.16 -50.15
N VAL A 456 -21.08 15.27 -50.08
CA VAL A 456 -22.50 15.66 -49.90
C VAL A 456 -22.79 15.69 -48.41
N ASP A 457 -23.26 16.84 -47.91
CA ASP A 457 -23.50 17.17 -46.49
C ASP A 457 -25.00 17.07 -46.17
N ASP A 458 -25.35 16.37 -45.09
CA ASP A 458 -26.74 16.13 -44.66
C ASP A 458 -27.39 17.33 -43.93
N TYR A 459 -26.63 18.16 -43.21
CA TYR A 459 -27.10 19.34 -42.49
C TYR A 459 -26.01 20.42 -42.33
N GLY A 460 -25.89 21.36 -43.27
CA GLY A 460 -24.87 22.41 -43.13
C GLY A 460 -24.99 23.33 -41.89
N ALA A 461 -23.86 23.91 -41.50
CA ALA A 461 -23.63 24.79 -40.34
C ALA A 461 -24.20 26.22 -40.42
N SER A 462 -25.43 26.40 -40.93
CA SER A 462 -26.04 27.72 -41.08
C SER A 462 -27.52 27.72 -40.73
N ALA A 463 -28.06 28.89 -40.37
CA ALA A 463 -29.49 29.03 -40.11
C ALA A 463 -30.39 28.66 -41.32
N ALA A 464 -29.85 28.71 -42.55
CA ALA A 464 -30.58 28.35 -43.77
C ALA A 464 -30.59 26.84 -44.06
N THR A 465 -29.56 26.12 -43.59
CA THR A 465 -29.33 24.69 -43.83
C THR A 465 -29.62 23.83 -42.59
N ALA A 466 -29.94 24.46 -41.46
CA ALA A 466 -30.19 23.78 -40.20
C ALA A 466 -31.42 22.85 -40.23
N GLY A 467 -31.28 21.66 -39.65
CA GLY A 467 -32.38 20.74 -39.35
C GLY A 467 -33.35 21.35 -38.33
N LYS A 468 -34.58 20.81 -38.21
CA LYS A 468 -35.59 21.29 -37.25
C LYS A 468 -35.85 20.27 -36.16
N LEU A 469 -35.38 20.52 -34.94
CA LEU A 469 -35.54 19.64 -33.78
C LEU A 469 -36.72 20.08 -32.90
N ALA A 470 -37.71 19.20 -32.74
CA ALA A 470 -38.85 19.43 -31.85
C ALA A 470 -38.60 18.89 -30.43
N ILE A 471 -39.19 19.53 -29.42
CA ILE A 471 -39.14 19.05 -28.03
C ILE A 471 -39.86 17.69 -27.93
N GLY A 472 -39.23 16.73 -27.26
CA GLY A 472 -39.65 15.34 -27.13
C GLY A 472 -39.27 14.45 -28.32
N SER A 473 -38.52 14.96 -29.30
CA SER A 473 -38.11 14.24 -30.51
C SER A 473 -36.59 14.08 -30.61
N SER A 474 -36.15 13.20 -31.51
CA SER A 474 -34.74 12.98 -31.86
C SER A 474 -34.53 12.97 -33.36
N ILE A 475 -33.36 13.44 -33.83
CA ILE A 475 -32.91 13.42 -35.22
C ILE A 475 -31.65 12.58 -35.31
N LYS A 476 -31.58 11.71 -36.33
CA LYS A 476 -30.35 11.05 -36.75
C LYS A 476 -29.69 11.89 -37.84
N ALA A 477 -28.39 12.05 -37.74
CA ALA A 477 -27.55 12.79 -38.68
C ALA A 477 -26.17 12.11 -38.77
N GLU A 478 -25.36 12.53 -39.72
CA GLU A 478 -24.02 12.03 -39.99
C GLU A 478 -23.03 13.18 -40.00
N LEU A 479 -21.96 13.08 -39.22
CA LEU A 479 -20.79 13.93 -39.45
C LEU A 479 -19.96 13.28 -40.54
N GLU A 480 -19.69 14.00 -41.61
CA GLU A 480 -19.16 13.34 -42.80
C GLU A 480 -17.73 12.80 -42.63
N PRO A 481 -17.41 11.65 -43.28
CA PRO A 481 -16.12 10.98 -43.16
C PRO A 481 -14.93 11.93 -43.19
N GLY A 482 -14.20 11.97 -42.08
CA GLY A 482 -12.96 12.71 -41.96
C GLY A 482 -12.95 13.91 -41.00
N GLY A 483 -14.05 14.27 -40.33
CA GLY A 483 -14.04 15.35 -39.34
C GLY A 483 -14.17 16.74 -39.95
N GLY A 484 -14.24 17.78 -39.10
CA GLY A 484 -14.36 19.18 -39.52
C GLY A 484 -15.77 19.62 -39.93
N ASP A 485 -16.67 18.66 -40.11
CA ASP A 485 -18.08 18.87 -40.41
C ASP A 485 -18.87 19.42 -39.22
N ARG A 486 -19.93 20.18 -39.50
CA ARG A 486 -20.71 20.89 -38.49
C ARG A 486 -22.20 20.97 -38.86
N ASP A 487 -23.02 20.42 -37.99
CA ASP A 487 -24.46 20.32 -38.18
C ASP A 487 -25.22 21.22 -37.23
N TRP A 488 -26.17 21.99 -37.77
CA TRP A 488 -27.02 22.87 -36.97
C TRP A 488 -28.46 22.35 -36.91
N PHE A 489 -29.06 22.35 -35.72
CA PHE A 489 -30.47 22.01 -35.50
C PHE A 489 -31.22 23.14 -34.78
N ALA A 490 -32.19 23.75 -35.46
CA ALA A 490 -33.05 24.76 -34.88
C ALA A 490 -34.09 24.14 -33.92
N VAL A 491 -34.19 24.68 -32.71
CA VAL A 491 -35.13 24.27 -31.66
C VAL A 491 -35.82 25.48 -31.03
N ALA A 492 -37.14 25.38 -30.80
CA ALA A 492 -37.93 26.45 -30.17
C ALA A 492 -38.05 26.19 -28.66
N LEU A 493 -37.66 27.16 -27.83
CA LEU A 493 -37.65 27.04 -26.37
C LEU A 493 -38.50 28.13 -25.69
N ASP A 494 -39.20 27.77 -24.61
CA ASP A 494 -39.98 28.68 -23.78
C ASP A 494 -39.18 29.13 -22.55
N ALA A 495 -39.29 30.42 -22.21
CA ALA A 495 -38.56 31.01 -21.09
C ALA A 495 -38.91 30.34 -19.75
N GLY A 496 -37.90 30.06 -18.91
CA GLY A 496 -38.06 29.53 -17.56
C GLY A 496 -38.32 28.03 -17.46
N GLN A 497 -38.39 27.30 -18.59
CA GLN A 497 -38.52 25.85 -18.62
C GLN A 497 -37.14 25.19 -18.78
N THR A 498 -36.82 24.17 -17.99
CA THR A 498 -35.57 23.42 -18.14
C THR A 498 -35.71 22.36 -19.23
N TYR A 499 -34.77 22.35 -20.18
CA TYR A 499 -34.65 21.39 -21.25
C TYR A 499 -33.33 20.64 -21.15
N TRP A 500 -33.34 19.36 -21.53
CA TRP A 500 -32.13 18.55 -21.69
C TRP A 500 -31.93 18.25 -23.17
N PHE A 501 -30.78 18.64 -23.71
CA PHE A 501 -30.35 18.27 -25.06
C PHE A 501 -29.39 17.10 -24.96
N THR A 502 -29.59 16.04 -25.73
CA THR A 502 -28.75 14.84 -25.66
C THR A 502 -28.13 14.54 -27.02
N LEU A 503 -26.83 14.26 -27.04
CA LEU A 503 -26.10 13.68 -28.16
C LEU A 503 -25.72 12.22 -27.83
N LYS A 504 -26.15 11.27 -28.65
CA LYS A 504 -25.83 9.83 -28.52
C LYS A 504 -25.07 9.34 -29.76
N ALA A 505 -24.11 8.44 -29.55
CA ALA A 505 -23.16 8.02 -30.57
C ALA A 505 -22.99 6.48 -30.59
N ALA A 506 -21.88 5.96 -31.11
CA ALA A 506 -21.66 4.52 -31.30
C ALA A 506 -21.71 3.70 -30.00
N LYS A 507 -21.23 4.28 -28.89
CA LYS A 507 -21.14 3.59 -27.59
C LYS A 507 -22.52 3.33 -26.97
N GLU A 508 -23.55 4.05 -27.40
CA GLU A 508 -24.95 3.90 -26.98
C GLU A 508 -25.77 3.11 -27.99
N GLY A 509 -25.14 2.56 -29.04
CA GLY A 509 -25.83 1.93 -30.17
C GLY A 509 -26.64 2.90 -31.02
N ALA A 510 -26.34 4.20 -30.95
CA ALA A 510 -27.11 5.28 -31.59
C ALA A 510 -26.41 5.92 -32.80
N GLY A 511 -25.54 5.15 -33.47
CA GLY A 511 -24.82 5.55 -34.67
C GLY A 511 -23.43 4.93 -34.76
N THR A 512 -22.53 5.56 -35.52
CA THR A 512 -21.15 5.10 -35.77
C THR A 512 -20.10 6.12 -35.31
N LEU A 513 -20.51 7.32 -34.88
CA LEU A 513 -19.60 8.32 -34.31
C LEU A 513 -18.96 7.73 -33.04
N ASN A 514 -17.66 7.41 -33.11
CA ASN A 514 -16.95 6.74 -32.02
C ASN A 514 -16.16 7.77 -31.20
N GLY A 515 -16.73 8.20 -30.07
CA GLY A 515 -16.11 9.16 -29.17
C GLY A 515 -15.14 8.49 -28.19
N SER A 516 -13.89 8.29 -28.61
CA SER A 516 -12.78 8.23 -27.65
C SER A 516 -12.12 9.62 -27.61
N TYR A 517 -12.20 10.27 -26.45
CA TYR A 517 -11.60 11.57 -26.09
C TYR A 517 -12.23 12.84 -26.72
N GLY A 518 -13.07 13.56 -25.97
CA GLY A 518 -13.24 15.03 -25.98
C GLY A 518 -13.53 15.79 -27.30
N SER A 519 -13.79 15.12 -28.42
CA SER A 519 -13.61 15.71 -29.76
C SER A 519 -14.90 16.11 -30.49
N ALA A 520 -16.09 15.80 -29.96
CA ALA A 520 -17.34 16.33 -30.49
C ALA A 520 -17.73 17.61 -29.73
N VAL A 521 -17.80 18.74 -30.41
CA VAL A 521 -18.29 20.00 -29.90
C VAL A 521 -19.82 19.98 -29.97
N TYR A 522 -20.45 20.09 -28.80
CA TYR A 522 -21.89 20.16 -28.65
C TYR A 522 -22.29 21.46 -27.94
N LYS A 523 -22.89 22.40 -28.68
CA LYS A 523 -23.15 23.77 -28.22
C LYS A 523 -24.57 24.21 -28.54
N LEU A 524 -25.08 25.12 -27.72
CA LEU A 524 -26.32 25.84 -27.99
C LEU A 524 -26.02 27.31 -28.31
N ILE A 525 -26.57 27.77 -29.43
CA ILE A 525 -26.36 29.09 -30.01
C ILE A 525 -27.71 29.81 -30.02
N ASP A 526 -27.75 31.08 -29.63
CA ASP A 526 -28.97 31.89 -29.71
C ASP A 526 -29.23 32.44 -31.13
N GLY A 527 -30.38 33.07 -31.33
CA GLY A 527 -30.75 33.67 -32.62
C GLY A 527 -29.86 34.83 -33.08
N ALA A 528 -28.94 35.32 -32.25
CA ALA A 528 -27.94 36.33 -32.59
C ALA A 528 -26.56 35.72 -32.93
N GLY A 529 -26.43 34.38 -32.88
CA GLY A 529 -25.18 33.67 -33.15
C GLY A 529 -24.25 33.57 -31.95
N LYS A 530 -24.71 33.91 -30.74
CA LYS A 530 -23.91 33.80 -29.51
C LYS A 530 -24.06 32.41 -28.89
N VAL A 531 -22.95 31.78 -28.51
CA VAL A 531 -22.97 30.54 -27.71
C VAL A 531 -23.50 30.85 -26.32
N VAL A 532 -24.60 30.20 -25.93
CA VAL A 532 -25.29 30.39 -24.65
C VAL A 532 -25.20 29.20 -23.72
N ALA A 533 -24.87 28.03 -24.24
CA ALA A 533 -24.53 26.85 -23.45
C ALA A 533 -23.56 25.96 -24.24
N VAL A 534 -22.72 25.23 -23.52
CA VAL A 534 -21.82 24.21 -24.05
C VAL A 534 -22.00 22.98 -23.17
N ALA A 535 -22.10 21.80 -23.76
CA ALA A 535 -22.13 20.60 -22.94
C ALA A 535 -20.78 20.39 -22.26
N ASP A 536 -20.81 20.04 -20.97
CA ASP A 536 -19.61 19.52 -20.33
C ASP A 536 -19.35 18.12 -20.90
N ASN A 537 -18.32 18.01 -21.72
CA ASN A 537 -17.96 16.76 -22.40
C ASN A 537 -17.31 15.74 -21.44
N GLY A 538 -17.18 16.03 -20.14
CA GLY A 538 -16.77 15.04 -19.13
C GLY A 538 -15.41 14.39 -19.39
N GLY A 539 -14.53 15.05 -20.15
CA GLY A 539 -13.25 14.47 -20.55
C GLY A 539 -13.37 13.17 -21.37
N SER A 540 -12.44 12.25 -21.15
CA SER A 540 -12.07 11.17 -22.06
C SER A 540 -13.06 10.00 -22.20
N SER A 541 -14.13 9.94 -21.40
CA SER A 541 -14.92 8.73 -21.19
C SER A 541 -16.45 8.89 -21.32
N ALA A 542 -16.94 10.12 -21.55
CA ALA A 542 -18.37 10.41 -21.64
C ALA A 542 -19.04 9.66 -22.81
N THR A 543 -20.11 8.92 -22.48
CA THR A 543 -20.97 8.15 -23.39
C THR A 543 -22.02 9.03 -24.08
N VAL A 544 -22.59 9.99 -23.36
CA VAL A 544 -23.65 10.87 -23.85
C VAL A 544 -23.32 12.29 -23.42
N ALA A 545 -23.33 13.25 -24.34
CA ALA A 545 -23.30 14.66 -23.95
C ALA A 545 -24.74 15.09 -23.65
N ILE A 546 -25.01 15.45 -22.40
CA ILE A 546 -26.31 15.99 -21.97
C ILE A 546 -26.10 17.45 -21.57
N MET A 547 -26.85 18.35 -22.19
CA MET A 547 -26.77 19.78 -21.96
C MET A 547 -28.09 20.26 -21.34
N PRO A 548 -28.16 20.47 -20.01
CA PRO A 548 -29.29 21.12 -19.39
C PRO A 548 -29.27 22.63 -19.71
N PHE A 549 -30.42 23.20 -20.03
CA PHE A 549 -30.54 24.63 -20.29
C PHE A 549 -31.94 25.16 -19.94
N THR A 550 -31.97 26.30 -19.26
CA THR A 550 -33.20 27.05 -18.97
C THR A 550 -33.10 28.43 -19.62
N PRO A 551 -33.80 28.69 -20.74
CA PRO A 551 -33.71 29.97 -21.44
C PRO A 551 -34.34 31.09 -20.61
N ALA A 552 -33.69 32.25 -20.58
CA ALA A 552 -34.25 33.46 -19.99
C ALA A 552 -35.31 34.13 -20.89
N VAL A 553 -35.26 33.87 -22.20
CA VAL A 553 -36.14 34.48 -23.21
C VAL A 553 -36.65 33.40 -24.15
N LYS A 554 -37.94 33.48 -24.52
CA LYS A 554 -38.53 32.58 -25.52
C LYS A 554 -37.95 32.87 -26.90
N GLY A 555 -37.54 31.85 -27.64
CA GLY A 555 -36.94 32.03 -28.96
C GLY A 555 -36.52 30.74 -29.67
N THR A 556 -35.96 30.90 -30.87
CA THR A 556 -35.30 29.81 -31.60
C THR A 556 -33.82 29.82 -31.27
N TYR A 557 -33.32 28.66 -30.87
CA TYR A 557 -31.92 28.38 -30.60
C TYR A 557 -31.41 27.34 -31.60
N TYR A 558 -30.11 27.29 -31.82
CA TYR A 558 -29.46 26.37 -32.73
C TYR A 558 -28.51 25.48 -31.95
N LEU A 559 -28.74 24.18 -32.04
CA LEU A 559 -27.89 23.16 -31.47
C LEU A 559 -26.84 22.80 -32.52
N GLU A 560 -25.57 23.07 -32.25
CA GLU A 560 -24.45 22.70 -33.11
C GLU A 560 -23.86 21.37 -32.61
N VAL A 561 -23.75 20.41 -33.53
CA VAL A 561 -22.92 19.22 -33.38
C VAL A 561 -21.77 19.35 -34.36
N SER A 562 -20.55 19.20 -33.89
CA SER A 562 -19.40 19.14 -34.79
C SER A 562 -18.34 18.25 -34.19
N ALA A 563 -17.48 17.66 -35.02
CA ALA A 563 -16.31 16.98 -34.51
C ALA A 563 -15.13 17.31 -35.42
N PRO A 564 -14.13 18.08 -34.96
CA PRO A 564 -13.02 18.51 -35.83
C PRO A 564 -12.21 17.35 -36.42
N GLN A 565 -12.31 16.15 -35.87
CA GLN A 565 -11.44 15.00 -36.17
C GLN A 565 -12.19 13.67 -36.29
N LEU A 566 -13.52 13.67 -36.13
CA LEU A 566 -14.32 12.43 -36.10
C LEU A 566 -15.47 12.53 -37.08
N ALA A 567 -15.89 11.37 -37.56
CA ALA A 567 -17.03 11.22 -38.44
C ALA A 567 -17.89 10.05 -38.00
N GLY A 568 -19.10 10.01 -38.53
CA GLY A 568 -20.04 8.94 -38.33
C GLY A 568 -21.40 9.44 -37.89
N THR A 569 -22.33 8.50 -37.88
CA THR A 569 -23.73 8.78 -37.55
C THR A 569 -23.90 8.99 -36.06
N TYR A 570 -24.81 9.87 -35.69
CA TYR A 570 -25.16 10.18 -34.31
C TYR A 570 -26.65 10.51 -34.21
N THR A 571 -27.14 10.65 -32.98
CA THR A 571 -28.52 11.06 -32.70
C THR A 571 -28.54 12.24 -31.74
N VAL A 572 -29.18 13.35 -32.12
CA VAL A 572 -29.50 14.46 -31.21
C VAL A 572 -30.96 14.40 -30.78
N ALA A 573 -31.25 14.76 -29.53
CA ALA A 573 -32.61 14.88 -29.02
C ALA A 573 -32.77 16.08 -28.10
N ALA A 574 -33.99 16.58 -27.98
CA ALA A 574 -34.36 17.62 -27.03
C ALA A 574 -35.57 17.14 -26.21
N GLN A 575 -35.55 17.30 -24.89
CA GLN A 575 -36.65 16.92 -24.01
C GLN A 575 -36.80 17.90 -22.84
N LEU A 576 -37.91 17.81 -22.10
CA LEU A 576 -38.05 18.50 -20.82
C LEU A 576 -37.15 17.84 -19.77
N GLY A 577 -36.36 18.64 -19.05
CA GLY A 577 -35.40 18.17 -18.06
C GLY A 577 -35.94 18.10 -16.63
N GLN A 578 -35.29 17.33 -15.75
CA GLN A 578 -35.50 17.44 -14.30
C GLN A 578 -34.87 18.73 -13.78
N LYS A 579 -35.41 19.24 -12.66
CA LYS A 579 -34.89 20.43 -12.01
C LYS A 579 -33.73 20.04 -11.10
N ASP A 580 -32.57 20.62 -11.40
CA ASP A 580 -31.32 20.58 -10.63
C ASP A 580 -31.56 20.91 -9.14
N ASP A 581 -31.03 20.08 -8.24
CA ASP A 581 -31.21 20.20 -6.79
C ASP A 581 -30.23 21.20 -6.13
N TYR A 582 -28.99 21.29 -6.62
CA TYR A 582 -27.98 22.24 -6.20
C TYR A 582 -27.14 22.71 -7.39
N GLY A 583 -27.11 24.03 -7.61
CA GLY A 583 -26.44 24.57 -8.79
C GLY A 583 -24.93 24.35 -8.85
N ASN A 584 -24.43 24.35 -10.07
CA ASN A 584 -23.05 23.96 -10.42
C ASN A 584 -22.02 25.09 -10.26
N ASP A 585 -22.40 26.18 -9.60
CA ASP A 585 -21.55 27.34 -9.37
C ASP A 585 -21.78 27.97 -7.98
N ALA A 586 -20.82 28.79 -7.54
CA ALA A 586 -20.86 29.44 -6.24
C ALA A 586 -22.06 30.39 -6.05
N ALA A 587 -22.63 30.94 -7.14
CA ALA A 587 -23.79 31.83 -7.08
C ALA A 587 -25.10 31.06 -6.80
N HIS A 588 -25.15 29.77 -7.13
CA HIS A 588 -26.30 28.90 -6.96
C HIS A 588 -26.08 27.78 -5.93
N ALA A 589 -25.03 27.91 -5.11
CA ALA A 589 -24.60 26.87 -4.18
C ALA A 589 -25.64 26.55 -3.08
N GLY A 590 -25.79 25.27 -2.76
CA GLY A 590 -26.51 24.78 -1.57
C GLY A 590 -25.80 25.18 -0.27
N VAL A 591 -26.47 25.10 0.87
CA VAL A 591 -25.85 25.43 2.19
C VAL A 591 -25.65 24.16 3.00
N LEU A 592 -24.38 23.78 3.23
CA LEU A 592 -23.99 22.71 4.14
C LEU A 592 -23.71 23.30 5.53
N GLN A 593 -24.39 22.79 6.55
CA GLN A 593 -24.16 23.20 7.94
C GLN A 593 -23.26 22.19 8.65
N VAL A 594 -22.30 22.69 9.43
CA VAL A 594 -21.40 21.85 10.24
C VAL A 594 -22.20 20.94 11.18
N GLY A 595 -21.86 19.66 11.20
CA GLY A 595 -22.48 18.60 12.01
C GLY A 595 -23.85 18.12 11.49
N ILE A 596 -24.40 18.73 10.43
CA ILE A 596 -25.70 18.36 9.87
C ILE A 596 -25.48 17.73 8.49
N PRO A 597 -25.84 16.45 8.30
CA PRO A 597 -25.70 15.83 6.99
C PRO A 597 -26.68 16.46 5.99
N LEU A 598 -26.16 16.78 4.80
CA LEU A 598 -26.93 17.20 3.62
C LEU A 598 -27.00 16.04 2.62
N THR A 599 -28.16 15.86 2.00
CA THR A 599 -28.32 14.95 0.87
C THR A 599 -28.47 15.74 -0.42
N GLY A 600 -27.77 15.30 -1.46
CA GLY A 600 -27.93 15.80 -2.82
C GLY A 600 -27.88 14.67 -3.83
N ARG A 601 -28.15 14.99 -5.08
CA ARG A 601 -28.22 14.02 -6.16
C ARG A 601 -27.55 14.57 -7.39
N LEU A 602 -26.51 13.87 -7.83
CA LEU A 602 -25.99 14.07 -9.19
C LEU A 602 -27.04 13.50 -10.16
N GLU A 603 -27.86 14.36 -10.77
CA GLU A 603 -28.91 13.92 -11.70
C GLU A 603 -28.32 13.34 -12.99
N LEU A 604 -27.12 13.78 -13.33
CA LEU A 604 -26.35 13.37 -14.49
C LEU A 604 -24.90 13.05 -14.10
N PRO A 605 -24.20 12.18 -14.84
CA PRO A 605 -22.76 11.96 -14.63
C PRO A 605 -21.92 13.25 -14.79
N SER A 606 -22.39 14.20 -15.60
CA SER A 606 -21.77 15.51 -15.79
C SER A 606 -22.13 16.52 -14.70
N ASP A 607 -23.05 16.17 -13.80
CA ASP A 607 -23.58 17.09 -12.82
C ASP A 607 -22.56 17.46 -11.75
N ARG A 608 -22.70 18.66 -11.18
CA ARG A 608 -21.79 19.19 -10.17
C ARG A 608 -22.60 19.97 -9.15
N ASP A 609 -22.56 19.53 -7.91
CA ASP A 609 -23.26 20.24 -6.85
C ASP A 609 -22.25 21.09 -6.10
N VAL A 610 -22.45 22.40 -6.10
CA VAL A 610 -21.64 23.32 -5.30
C VAL A 610 -22.35 23.58 -3.98
N LEU A 611 -21.64 23.36 -2.87
CA LEU A 611 -22.15 23.51 -1.52
C LEU A 611 -21.28 24.50 -0.75
N LYS A 612 -21.91 25.52 -0.17
CA LYS A 612 -21.29 26.51 0.69
C LYS A 612 -21.23 26.00 2.13
N LEU A 613 -20.04 26.05 2.72
CA LEU A 613 -19.75 25.73 4.12
C LEU A 613 -19.08 26.94 4.78
N SER A 614 -19.62 27.41 5.91
CA SER A 614 -18.98 28.48 6.70
C SER A 614 -18.06 27.88 7.75
N VAL A 615 -16.80 28.31 7.78
CA VAL A 615 -15.73 27.75 8.63
C VAL A 615 -15.01 28.81 9.46
N VAL A 616 -14.27 28.37 10.48
CA VAL A 616 -13.51 29.21 11.42
C VAL A 616 -12.00 29.00 11.22
N ALA A 617 -11.23 30.09 11.19
CA ALA A 617 -9.78 30.04 11.04
C ALA A 617 -9.10 29.20 12.14
N GLY A 618 -8.23 28.28 11.71
CA GLY A 618 -7.43 27.40 12.55
C GLY A 618 -8.15 26.12 13.00
N GLU A 619 -9.44 25.96 12.70
CA GLU A 619 -10.15 24.72 12.95
C GLU A 619 -9.98 23.75 11.76
N THR A 620 -9.95 22.45 12.06
CA THR A 620 -9.92 21.39 11.05
C THR A 620 -11.33 20.84 10.86
N TYR A 621 -11.70 20.61 9.59
CA TYR A 621 -12.99 20.06 9.21
C TYR A 621 -12.81 18.73 8.50
N ALA A 622 -13.51 17.71 8.99
CA ALA A 622 -13.65 16.41 8.37
C ALA A 622 -14.86 16.41 7.43
N LEU A 623 -14.61 16.16 6.15
CA LEU A 623 -15.63 16.01 5.12
C LEU A 623 -15.86 14.53 4.85
N GLU A 624 -17.04 14.05 5.18
CA GLU A 624 -17.43 12.66 4.96
C GLU A 624 -18.58 12.59 3.97
N MET A 625 -18.34 11.88 2.86
CA MET A 625 -19.30 11.69 1.78
C MET A 625 -19.55 10.21 1.53
N THR A 626 -20.82 9.82 1.50
CA THR A 626 -21.28 8.43 1.29
C THR A 626 -22.42 8.38 0.28
N PRO A 627 -22.57 7.33 -0.53
CA PRO A 627 -23.69 7.18 -1.44
C PRO A 627 -24.98 6.89 -0.66
N THR A 628 -26.11 7.46 -1.10
CA THR A 628 -27.45 7.09 -0.60
C THR A 628 -28.10 5.99 -1.44
N ASP A 629 -27.59 5.75 -2.64
CA ASP A 629 -28.11 4.77 -3.59
C ASP A 629 -27.20 3.52 -3.58
N VAL A 630 -27.74 2.37 -3.17
CA VAL A 630 -27.02 1.15 -2.72
C VAL A 630 -26.28 0.31 -3.79
N SER A 631 -25.88 0.85 -4.95
CA SER A 631 -25.56 0.01 -6.13
C SER A 631 -24.15 0.02 -6.73
N SER A 632 -23.08 0.36 -6.01
CA SER A 632 -21.73 -0.04 -6.49
C SER A 632 -20.69 -0.06 -5.37
N ALA A 633 -19.96 -1.17 -5.20
CA ALA A 633 -18.82 -1.29 -4.27
C ALA A 633 -17.60 -0.40 -4.65
N ASN A 634 -17.77 0.46 -5.66
CA ASN A 634 -16.72 1.25 -6.29
C ASN A 634 -17.15 2.73 -6.44
N TRP A 635 -18.20 3.19 -5.75
CA TRP A 635 -18.75 4.54 -5.94
C TRP A 635 -17.72 5.65 -5.66
N ASN A 636 -16.89 5.46 -4.64
CA ASN A 636 -15.78 6.34 -4.28
C ASN A 636 -14.66 6.46 -5.34
N PHE A 637 -14.57 5.55 -6.32
CA PHE A 637 -13.67 5.73 -7.48
C PHE A 637 -14.26 6.64 -8.56
N TYR A 638 -15.59 6.78 -8.57
CA TYR A 638 -16.36 7.45 -9.62
C TYR A 638 -17.02 8.75 -9.14
N THR A 639 -16.69 9.24 -7.95
CA THR A 639 -17.15 10.52 -7.40
C THR A 639 -15.97 11.33 -6.88
N THR A 640 -16.03 12.66 -7.01
CA THR A 640 -15.02 13.60 -6.53
C THR A 640 -15.63 14.56 -5.51
N LEU A 641 -14.80 15.01 -4.57
CA LEU A 641 -15.10 16.08 -3.63
C LEU A 641 -13.92 17.05 -3.69
N GLY A 642 -14.16 18.28 -4.14
CA GLY A 642 -13.17 19.36 -4.16
C GLY A 642 -13.50 20.45 -3.15
N VAL A 643 -12.49 21.18 -2.68
CA VAL A 643 -12.65 22.29 -1.72
C VAL A 643 -11.98 23.53 -2.29
N THR A 644 -12.70 24.66 -2.27
CA THR A 644 -12.19 25.98 -2.67
C THR A 644 -12.51 27.02 -1.60
N ASP A 645 -11.64 28.03 -1.49
CA ASP A 645 -11.88 29.18 -0.61
C ASP A 645 -12.89 30.16 -1.22
N GLY A 646 -13.24 31.21 -0.46
CA GLY A 646 -14.18 32.24 -0.91
C GLY A 646 -13.76 33.04 -2.15
N ASN A 647 -12.51 32.90 -2.64
CA ASN A 647 -12.01 33.50 -3.87
C ASN A 647 -11.94 32.49 -5.04
N GLY A 648 -12.35 31.24 -4.81
CA GLY A 648 -12.27 30.15 -5.79
C GLY A 648 -10.89 29.50 -5.88
N ALA A 649 -9.97 29.76 -4.95
CA ALA A 649 -8.67 29.10 -4.93
C ALA A 649 -8.81 27.69 -4.31
N SER A 650 -8.18 26.69 -4.94
CA SER A 650 -8.16 25.32 -4.40
C SER A 650 -7.54 25.28 -3.01
N VAL A 651 -8.23 24.60 -2.09
CA VAL A 651 -7.77 24.36 -0.74
C VAL A 651 -7.18 22.96 -0.71
N TYR A 652 -5.94 22.86 -0.21
CA TYR A 652 -5.31 21.57 -0.03
C TYR A 652 -6.03 20.79 1.09
N THR A 653 -6.42 19.56 0.78
CA THR A 653 -7.00 18.62 1.75
C THR A 653 -5.93 17.63 2.19
N ARG A 654 -5.72 17.50 3.51
CA ARG A 654 -4.83 16.50 4.11
C ARG A 654 -5.60 15.17 4.28
N GLY A 655 -4.88 14.05 4.30
CA GLY A 655 -5.45 12.72 4.54
C GLY A 655 -6.67 12.37 3.66
N GLN A 656 -6.45 11.99 2.39
CA GLN A 656 -7.54 11.48 1.55
C GLN A 656 -7.66 9.96 1.71
N TYR A 657 -8.80 9.49 2.24
CA TYR A 657 -9.14 8.07 2.31
C TYR A 657 -10.38 7.78 1.46
N SER A 658 -10.28 6.78 0.60
CA SER A 658 -11.37 6.34 -0.28
C SER A 658 -11.48 4.82 -0.29
N ASN A 659 -12.07 4.21 0.74
CA ASN A 659 -12.45 2.79 0.77
C ASN A 659 -13.87 2.63 1.33
N ASN A 660 -14.46 1.44 1.20
CA ASN A 660 -15.80 1.10 1.71
C ASN A 660 -16.92 2.05 1.25
N ASN A 661 -16.88 2.52 -0.01
CA ASN A 661 -17.84 3.48 -0.56
C ASN A 661 -17.94 4.82 0.20
N LYS A 662 -16.86 5.25 0.85
CA LYS A 662 -16.80 6.53 1.56
C LYS A 662 -15.65 7.35 1.02
N ILE A 663 -15.89 8.64 0.79
CA ILE A 663 -14.83 9.64 0.60
C ILE A 663 -14.71 10.40 1.91
N TYR A 664 -13.49 10.43 2.45
CA TYR A 664 -13.16 11.17 3.64
C TYR A 664 -11.96 12.09 3.35
N GLN A 665 -12.11 13.38 3.62
CA GLN A 665 -11.08 14.41 3.44
C GLN A 665 -11.01 15.31 4.66
N LEU A 666 -9.82 15.78 5.00
CA LEU A 666 -9.61 16.77 6.06
C LEU A 666 -9.07 18.06 5.45
N PHE A 667 -9.52 19.20 5.94
CA PHE A 667 -8.84 20.46 5.65
C PHE A 667 -8.86 21.39 6.85
N GLU A 668 -7.78 22.15 6.99
CA GLU A 668 -7.65 23.18 8.01
C GLU A 668 -7.97 24.53 7.37
N ALA A 669 -8.93 25.25 7.95
CA ALA A 669 -9.33 26.54 7.44
C ALA A 669 -8.29 27.61 7.80
N SER A 670 -7.54 28.10 6.81
CA SER A 670 -6.56 29.17 7.05
C SER A 670 -7.20 30.54 7.36
N LYS A 671 -8.49 30.73 7.02
CA LYS A 671 -9.27 31.95 7.27
C LYS A 671 -10.70 31.59 7.62
N SER A 672 -11.34 32.41 8.46
CA SER A 672 -12.77 32.32 8.71
C SER A 672 -13.53 32.87 7.50
N GLY A 673 -14.62 32.22 7.11
CA GLY A 673 -15.44 32.66 5.99
C GLY A 673 -16.13 31.49 5.28
N ASP A 674 -16.61 31.76 4.07
CA ASP A 674 -17.28 30.76 3.25
C ASP A 674 -16.28 30.02 2.37
N TYR A 675 -16.39 28.70 2.38
CA TYR A 675 -15.68 27.76 1.52
C TYR A 675 -16.71 27.03 0.66
N TYR A 676 -16.33 26.63 -0.54
CA TYR A 676 -17.20 25.95 -1.48
C TYR A 676 -16.68 24.54 -1.75
N LEU A 677 -17.54 23.56 -1.45
CA LEU A 677 -17.35 22.15 -1.71
C LEU A 677 -17.98 21.82 -3.06
N THR A 678 -17.28 21.10 -3.92
CA THR A 678 -17.81 20.67 -5.22
C THR A 678 -17.88 19.15 -5.24
N VAL A 679 -19.10 18.62 -5.28
CA VAL A 679 -19.37 17.20 -5.49
C VAL A 679 -19.53 16.96 -6.99
N GLY A 680 -18.91 15.90 -7.53
CA GLY A 680 -19.05 15.56 -8.93
C GLY A 680 -18.76 14.10 -9.21
N ALA A 681 -18.96 13.64 -10.45
CA ALA A 681 -18.52 12.31 -10.87
C ALA A 681 -17.07 12.35 -11.41
N SER A 682 -16.25 11.38 -11.00
CA SER A 682 -14.90 11.14 -11.51
C SER A 682 -14.95 10.57 -12.93
N LEU A 683 -14.03 11.06 -13.77
CA LEU A 683 -13.98 10.79 -15.21
C LEU A 683 -13.40 9.41 -15.56
N ALA A 684 -12.89 8.66 -14.59
CA ALA A 684 -12.11 7.43 -14.83
C ALA A 684 -12.96 6.16 -15.11
N GLY A 685 -14.28 6.21 -14.98
CA GLY A 685 -15.14 5.12 -15.44
C GLY A 685 -16.61 5.48 -15.31
N ASN A 686 -17.39 5.25 -16.37
CA ASN A 686 -18.87 5.35 -16.46
C ASN A 686 -19.55 6.06 -15.27
N GLY A 687 -19.29 7.36 -15.09
CA GLY A 687 -19.69 8.12 -13.90
C GLY A 687 -21.16 7.88 -13.59
N GLN A 688 -21.48 7.50 -12.35
CA GLN A 688 -22.84 7.15 -11.98
C GLN A 688 -23.54 8.39 -11.43
N ALA A 689 -24.62 8.81 -12.09
CA ALA A 689 -25.65 9.63 -11.46
C ALA A 689 -26.17 8.90 -10.22
N GLY A 690 -26.33 9.60 -9.10
CA GLY A 690 -26.63 8.96 -7.83
C GLY A 690 -26.75 9.95 -6.69
N GLY A 691 -27.56 9.58 -5.69
CA GLY A 691 -27.68 10.34 -4.46
C GLY A 691 -26.45 10.15 -3.57
N TYR A 692 -26.07 11.23 -2.89
CA TYR A 692 -25.02 11.24 -1.88
C TYR A 692 -25.51 11.91 -0.61
N LYS A 693 -24.82 11.61 0.48
CA LYS A 693 -24.92 12.25 1.77
C LYS A 693 -23.54 12.80 2.11
N LEU A 694 -23.46 14.11 2.35
CA LEU A 694 -22.24 14.81 2.75
C LEU A 694 -22.45 15.40 4.15
N ILE A 695 -21.48 15.19 5.04
CA ILE A 695 -21.41 15.83 6.34
C ILE A 695 -20.04 16.49 6.50
N ALA A 696 -20.03 17.72 7.02
CA ALA A 696 -18.83 18.38 7.48
C ALA A 696 -18.82 18.38 9.01
N THR A 697 -17.81 17.78 9.63
CA THR A 697 -17.65 17.73 11.08
C THR A 697 -16.48 18.62 11.47
N ASP A 698 -16.72 19.56 12.38
CA ASP A 698 -15.65 20.32 13.02
C ASP A 698 -14.95 19.38 14.01
N VAL A 699 -13.69 19.05 13.73
CA VAL A 699 -12.87 18.20 14.61
C VAL A 699 -12.02 19.04 15.57
N GLY A 700 -12.19 20.36 15.55
CA GLY A 700 -11.46 21.29 16.39
C GLY A 700 -10.05 21.58 15.88
N ARG A 701 -9.24 22.16 16.77
CA ARG A 701 -7.80 22.32 16.57
C ARG A 701 -7.08 21.06 17.04
N ASP A 702 -6.08 20.65 16.27
CA ASP A 702 -5.04 19.70 16.68
C ASP A 702 -4.51 20.08 18.08
N ASP A 703 -4.53 19.12 19.01
CA ASP A 703 -4.15 19.33 20.40
C ASP A 703 -2.64 19.44 20.58
N TYR A 704 -1.83 18.74 19.79
CA TYR A 704 -0.38 18.86 19.84
C TYR A 704 0.30 18.74 18.46
N ALA A 705 0.76 19.88 17.95
CA ALA A 705 1.47 19.94 16.67
C ALA A 705 2.61 18.90 16.54
N ALA A 706 2.66 18.24 15.39
CA ALA A 706 3.75 17.36 14.92
C ALA A 706 5.07 18.08 14.61
N SER A 707 5.54 18.94 15.53
CA SER A 707 6.75 19.75 15.32
C SER A 707 7.41 20.16 16.64
N ALA A 708 8.61 20.75 16.53
CA ALA A 708 9.31 21.32 17.69
C ALA A 708 8.55 22.43 18.43
N GLN A 709 7.47 22.98 17.83
CA GLN A 709 6.56 23.94 18.46
C GLN A 709 5.51 23.30 19.37
N THR A 710 5.50 21.97 19.49
CA THR A 710 4.62 21.27 20.42
C THR A 710 4.70 21.81 21.84
N THR A 711 3.54 21.83 22.51
CA THR A 711 3.42 22.14 23.93
C THR A 711 3.39 20.90 24.81
N ALA A 712 3.28 19.70 24.23
CA ALA A 712 3.35 18.44 24.96
C ALA A 712 4.77 18.21 25.50
N VAL A 713 4.88 17.95 26.80
CA VAL A 713 6.14 17.65 27.47
C VAL A 713 5.94 16.49 28.43
N VAL A 714 6.79 15.47 28.35
CA VAL A 714 6.90 14.39 29.33
C VAL A 714 8.30 14.40 29.94
N ALA A 715 8.37 14.26 31.26
CA ALA A 715 9.63 14.12 31.98
C ALA A 715 9.90 12.63 32.28
N PRO A 716 11.17 12.18 32.35
CA PRO A 716 11.46 10.85 32.85
C PRO A 716 10.88 10.62 34.26
N GLY A 717 10.17 9.50 34.45
CA GLY A 717 9.40 9.16 35.65
C GLY A 717 7.96 9.71 35.67
N ALA A 718 7.49 10.33 34.58
CA ALA A 718 6.13 10.85 34.46
C ALA A 718 5.41 10.27 33.23
N THR A 719 4.08 10.38 33.25
CA THR A 719 3.22 10.04 32.12
C THR A 719 2.64 11.30 31.47
N PHE A 720 2.30 11.18 30.19
CA PHE A 720 1.61 12.20 29.42
C PHE A 720 0.48 11.54 28.62
N SER A 721 -0.70 12.14 28.59
CA SER A 721 -1.82 11.62 27.79
C SER A 721 -2.20 12.62 26.72
N GLY A 722 -2.51 12.10 25.52
CA GLY A 722 -2.97 12.87 24.37
C GLY A 722 -4.07 12.12 23.62
N ASN A 723 -4.50 12.68 22.50
CA ASN A 723 -5.54 12.08 21.68
C ASN A 723 -5.25 12.29 20.21
N ILE A 724 -4.97 11.19 19.51
CA ILE A 724 -4.94 11.20 18.04
C ILE A 724 -6.39 11.36 17.57
N GLY A 725 -6.77 12.57 17.16
CA GLY A 725 -8.15 12.93 16.82
C GLY A 725 -8.59 12.44 15.44
N VAL A 726 -7.64 12.38 14.51
CA VAL A 726 -7.84 11.92 13.12
C VAL A 726 -6.65 11.08 12.66
N PHE A 727 -6.77 10.35 11.55
CA PHE A 727 -5.78 9.32 11.22
C PHE A 727 -4.43 9.84 10.71
N ASP A 728 -4.37 11.09 10.24
CA ASP A 728 -3.14 11.78 9.85
C ASP A 728 -2.60 12.69 10.95
N ASP A 729 -3.23 12.66 12.13
CA ASP A 729 -2.82 13.37 13.32
C ASP A 729 -1.60 12.70 13.96
N HIS A 730 -0.66 13.53 14.39
CA HIS A 730 0.64 13.16 14.91
C HIS A 730 0.99 14.10 16.05
N ASP A 731 1.07 13.54 17.26
CA ASP A 731 1.43 14.32 18.43
C ASP A 731 2.93 14.19 18.68
N TRP A 732 3.66 15.29 18.62
CA TRP A 732 5.03 15.31 19.11
C TRP A 732 5.03 15.60 20.60
N VAL A 733 5.52 14.66 21.41
CA VAL A 733 5.70 14.83 22.86
C VAL A 733 7.17 15.10 23.16
N LYS A 734 7.50 16.30 23.64
CA LYS A 734 8.89 16.67 23.96
C LYS A 734 9.36 15.95 25.23
N VAL A 735 10.55 15.37 25.17
CA VAL A 735 11.22 14.78 26.32
C VAL A 735 12.67 15.23 26.40
N ARG A 736 13.13 15.60 27.60
CA ARG A 736 14.52 16.01 27.83
C ARG A 736 15.33 14.84 28.38
N LEU A 737 16.40 14.48 27.68
CA LEU A 737 17.24 13.33 28.00
C LEU A 737 18.65 13.77 28.40
N GLU A 738 19.31 13.01 29.27
CA GLU A 738 20.70 13.23 29.68
C GLU A 738 21.65 12.25 28.98
N ALA A 739 22.77 12.76 28.46
CA ALA A 739 23.76 11.93 27.76
C ALA A 739 24.23 10.74 28.61
N GLY A 740 24.28 9.56 28.00
CA GLY A 740 24.73 8.31 28.61
C GLY A 740 23.71 7.64 29.53
N ARG A 741 22.51 8.19 29.70
CA ARG A 741 21.39 7.54 30.40
C ARG A 741 20.56 6.70 29.43
N THR A 742 20.04 5.59 29.94
CA THR A 742 19.09 4.72 29.23
C THR A 742 17.67 5.09 29.63
N TYR A 743 16.82 5.27 28.64
CA TYR A 743 15.40 5.57 28.77
C TYR A 743 14.58 4.54 28.02
N VAL A 744 13.43 4.18 28.57
CA VAL A 744 12.39 3.40 27.92
C VAL A 744 11.15 4.29 27.79
N PHE A 745 10.52 4.26 26.63
CA PHE A 745 9.26 4.95 26.38
C PHE A 745 8.20 3.93 26.03
N ASP A 746 7.11 3.91 26.77
CA ASP A 746 5.97 3.03 26.55
C ASP A 746 4.77 3.83 26.06
N LEU A 747 4.12 3.34 25.01
CA LEU A 747 2.86 3.88 24.50
C LEU A 747 1.71 2.96 24.92
N HIS A 748 0.92 3.43 25.87
CA HIS A 748 -0.24 2.75 26.40
C HIS A 748 -1.52 3.18 25.68
N GLY A 749 -2.18 2.19 25.07
CA GLY A 749 -3.43 2.35 24.36
C GLY A 749 -4.47 1.38 24.89
N LYS A 750 -5.21 0.76 23.97
CA LYS A 750 -6.35 -0.12 24.27
C LYS A 750 -5.97 -1.40 25.03
N ALA A 751 -4.78 -1.96 24.80
CA ALA A 751 -4.40 -3.25 25.37
C ALA A 751 -4.08 -3.17 26.88
N SER A 752 -3.45 -2.08 27.33
CA SER A 752 -3.19 -1.78 28.74
C SER A 752 -4.32 -1.01 29.44
N GLY A 753 -5.26 -0.44 28.67
CA GLY A 753 -6.27 0.48 29.19
C GLY A 753 -5.76 1.91 29.44
N GLY A 754 -4.55 2.25 29.00
CA GLY A 754 -3.99 3.61 29.06
C GLY A 754 -4.57 4.57 28.01
N GLY A 755 -5.47 4.09 27.15
CA GLY A 755 -6.19 4.88 26.17
C GLY A 755 -7.11 4.03 25.30
N SER A 756 -7.71 4.64 24.27
CA SER A 756 -8.53 3.97 23.27
C SER A 756 -7.79 3.70 21.95
N LEU A 757 -6.59 4.26 21.76
CA LEU A 757 -5.76 4.04 20.58
C LEU A 757 -5.33 2.57 20.49
N ASP A 758 -5.53 1.94 19.33
CA ASP A 758 -5.15 0.56 19.08
C ASP A 758 -3.85 0.51 18.26
N THR A 759 -2.76 0.10 18.92
CA THR A 759 -1.39 0.09 18.36
C THR A 759 -0.95 -1.29 17.88
N SER A 760 -1.90 -2.22 17.70
CA SER A 760 -1.62 -3.59 17.25
C SER A 760 -1.22 -3.67 15.77
N THR A 761 -1.36 -2.58 15.03
CA THR A 761 -0.98 -2.48 13.61
C THR A 761 0.37 -1.78 13.44
N SER A 762 1.05 -2.02 12.31
CA SER A 762 2.33 -1.36 12.00
C SER A 762 2.20 0.14 11.67
N SER A 763 0.97 0.64 11.48
CA SER A 763 0.70 2.03 11.06
C SER A 763 0.43 2.98 12.22
N ALA A 764 -0.18 2.49 13.31
CA ALA A 764 -0.33 3.24 14.56
C ALA A 764 0.81 2.91 15.53
N GLY A 765 1.42 3.91 16.17
CA GLY A 765 2.51 3.65 17.10
C GLY A 765 3.33 4.87 17.50
N MET A 766 4.58 4.64 17.92
CA MET A 766 5.47 5.68 18.44
C MET A 766 6.85 5.62 17.77
N THR A 767 7.48 6.78 17.56
CA THR A 767 8.86 6.90 17.09
C THR A 767 9.59 7.99 17.86
N LEU A 768 10.85 7.75 18.24
CA LEU A 768 11.69 8.76 18.86
C LEU A 768 12.44 9.55 17.78
N LEU A 769 12.33 10.87 17.84
CA LEU A 769 12.92 11.82 16.92
C LEU A 769 13.98 12.68 17.60
N GLY A 770 15.02 13.04 16.84
CA GLY A 770 16.01 14.02 17.24
C GLY A 770 15.52 15.46 17.04
N ASN A 771 16.32 16.43 17.49
CA ASN A 771 15.96 17.86 17.41
C ASN A 771 15.85 18.41 15.96
N ASN A 772 16.34 17.67 14.96
CA ASN A 772 16.18 17.97 13.54
C ASN A 772 14.94 17.30 12.91
N GLY A 773 14.15 16.56 13.69
CA GLY A 773 13.00 15.77 13.23
C GLY A 773 13.36 14.41 12.60
N GLY A 774 14.64 14.02 12.58
CA GLY A 774 15.05 12.71 12.08
C GLY A 774 14.79 11.60 13.09
N SER A 775 14.30 10.44 12.61
CA SER A 775 14.05 9.27 13.44
C SER A 775 15.35 8.70 14.04
N LEU A 776 15.34 8.45 15.35
CA LEU A 776 16.46 7.90 16.11
C LEU A 776 16.18 6.47 16.60
N ALA A 777 14.91 6.17 16.93
CA ALA A 777 14.48 4.83 17.33
C ALA A 777 13.00 4.63 17.01
N TYR A 778 12.61 3.40 16.69
CA TYR A 778 11.23 3.03 16.38
C TYR A 778 10.64 2.19 17.50
N GLY A 779 9.33 2.33 17.73
CA GLY A 779 8.59 1.46 18.62
C GLY A 779 8.62 0.02 18.14
N VAL A 780 8.78 -0.91 19.09
CA VAL A 780 8.58 -2.34 18.88
C VAL A 780 7.35 -2.80 19.65
N SER A 781 6.61 -3.75 19.08
CA SER A 781 5.40 -4.29 19.71
C SER A 781 5.78 -5.19 20.90
N VAL A 782 5.31 -4.83 22.09
CA VAL A 782 5.45 -5.58 23.34
C VAL A 782 4.05 -5.71 23.94
N GLY A 783 3.49 -6.93 23.94
CA GLY A 783 2.14 -7.17 24.47
C GLY A 783 1.01 -6.46 23.70
N GLY A 784 1.24 -6.10 22.43
CA GLY A 784 0.27 -5.36 21.60
C GLY A 784 0.41 -3.83 21.67
N GLU A 785 1.36 -3.33 22.46
CA GLU A 785 1.66 -1.91 22.64
C GLU A 785 3.10 -1.57 22.20
N GLN A 786 3.43 -0.30 22.03
CA GLN A 786 4.73 0.10 21.47
C GLN A 786 5.70 0.53 22.56
N ARG A 787 6.91 -0.04 22.53
CA ARG A 787 8.02 0.31 23.42
C ARG A 787 9.24 0.78 22.63
N ILE A 788 9.91 1.82 23.11
CA ILE A 788 11.21 2.29 22.61
C ILE A 788 12.21 2.19 23.74
N SER A 789 13.38 1.60 23.51
CA SER A 789 14.54 1.71 24.41
C SER A 789 15.61 2.54 23.74
N TYR A 790 16.14 3.55 24.43
CA TYR A 790 17.07 4.51 23.86
C TYR A 790 18.11 4.97 24.89
N ILE A 791 19.38 4.99 24.47
CA ILE A 791 20.46 5.57 25.24
C ILE A 791 20.79 6.94 24.64
N ALA A 792 20.61 7.99 25.43
CA ALA A 792 20.78 9.33 24.93
C ALA A 792 22.26 9.62 24.61
N ALA A 793 22.55 9.87 23.33
CA ALA A 793 23.92 10.19 22.89
C ALA A 793 24.36 11.61 23.28
N SER A 794 23.41 12.50 23.56
CA SER A 794 23.66 13.88 23.98
C SER A 794 22.58 14.37 24.92
N THR A 795 22.90 15.35 25.77
CA THR A 795 21.92 15.99 26.66
C THR A 795 21.14 17.03 25.88
N GLY A 796 19.82 16.92 25.83
CA GLY A 796 19.00 17.82 25.04
C GLY A 796 17.53 17.42 24.97
N ASP A 797 16.79 18.14 24.13
CA ASP A 797 15.39 17.88 23.86
C ASP A 797 15.25 16.92 22.67
N PHE A 798 14.38 15.93 22.83
CA PHE A 798 13.98 14.92 21.86
C PHE A 798 12.45 14.91 21.78
N TYR A 799 11.88 14.21 20.79
CA TYR A 799 10.44 14.20 20.58
C TYR A 799 9.95 12.78 20.33
N LEU A 800 8.87 12.38 20.99
CA LEU A 800 8.15 11.15 20.69
C LEU A 800 7.01 11.51 19.73
N ASP A 801 7.07 10.99 18.52
CA ASP A 801 6.01 11.08 17.51
C ASP A 801 5.02 9.94 17.76
N VAL A 802 3.86 10.27 18.33
CA VAL A 802 2.74 9.34 18.52
C VAL A 802 1.76 9.52 17.38
N ARG A 803 1.33 8.43 16.75
CA ARG A 803 0.48 8.47 15.57
C ARG A 803 -0.55 7.33 15.55
N GLY A 804 -1.69 7.60 14.92
CA GLY A 804 -2.73 6.61 14.65
C GLY A 804 -2.71 6.07 13.23
N SER A 805 -3.82 5.44 12.83
CA SER A 805 -4.08 4.99 11.45
C SER A 805 -5.56 5.15 11.08
N SER A 806 -5.93 4.87 9.82
CA SER A 806 -7.28 5.16 9.28
C SER A 806 -8.44 4.66 10.15
N ASP A 807 -8.25 3.51 10.78
CA ASP A 807 -9.27 2.84 11.60
C ASP A 807 -8.87 2.72 13.08
N HIS A 808 -7.74 3.32 13.47
CA HIS A 808 -7.20 3.25 14.82
C HIS A 808 -6.71 4.63 15.25
N THR A 809 -7.66 5.45 15.71
CA THR A 809 -7.42 6.74 16.38
C THR A 809 -7.89 6.64 17.83
N GLY A 810 -7.59 7.66 18.63
CA GLY A 810 -8.09 7.77 19.98
C GLY A 810 -7.05 8.22 21.01
N THR A 811 -7.47 8.15 22.26
CA THR A 811 -6.66 8.56 23.40
C THR A 811 -5.50 7.60 23.63
N TYR A 812 -4.39 8.11 24.13
CA TYR A 812 -3.22 7.32 24.50
C TYR A 812 -2.53 7.93 25.71
N THR A 813 -1.66 7.14 26.34
CA THR A 813 -0.75 7.59 27.40
C THR A 813 0.66 7.15 27.09
N VAL A 814 1.61 8.09 27.09
CA VAL A 814 3.04 7.82 27.00
C VAL A 814 3.64 7.83 28.41
N GLU A 815 4.41 6.80 28.75
CA GLU A 815 5.26 6.74 29.92
C GLU A 815 6.73 6.86 29.50
N ALA A 816 7.49 7.75 30.15
CA ALA A 816 8.94 7.86 29.95
C ALA A 816 9.68 7.40 31.21
N THR A 817 10.49 6.35 31.13
CA THR A 817 11.18 5.74 32.28
C THR A 817 12.68 5.79 32.09
N GLN A 818 13.42 6.35 33.05
CA GLN A 818 14.87 6.26 33.06
C GLN A 818 15.30 4.99 33.78
N THR A 819 15.87 4.02 33.06
CA THR A 819 16.29 2.73 33.63
C THR A 819 17.73 2.73 34.10
N SER A 820 18.59 3.59 33.53
CA SER A 820 20.00 3.63 33.93
C SER A 820 20.17 4.17 35.36
N GLY A 821 20.75 3.34 36.23
CA GLY A 821 21.01 3.67 37.63
C GLY A 821 19.85 3.36 38.57
N ASP A 822 18.77 2.77 38.06
CA ASP A 822 17.74 2.19 38.88
C ASP A 822 18.21 0.85 39.46
N VAL A 823 18.06 0.71 40.77
CA VAL A 823 18.45 -0.46 41.56
C VAL A 823 17.32 -0.90 42.49
N ALA A 824 16.16 -0.24 42.41
CA ALA A 824 15.00 -0.61 43.19
C ALA A 824 14.33 -1.81 42.52
N ALA A 825 14.03 -2.85 43.29
CA ALA A 825 13.23 -3.96 42.76
C ALA A 825 11.76 -3.52 42.60
N PRO A 826 11.03 -4.08 41.61
CA PRO A 826 9.60 -3.83 41.49
C PRO A 826 8.88 -4.31 42.75
N LEU A 827 7.89 -3.54 43.20
CA LEU A 827 7.10 -3.77 44.40
C LEU A 827 5.66 -4.12 44.04
N LEU A 828 5.19 -5.28 44.51
CA LEU A 828 3.79 -5.68 44.37
C LEU A 828 2.88 -4.79 45.23
N LEU A 829 1.93 -4.10 44.58
CA LEU A 829 0.93 -3.25 45.24
C LEU A 829 -0.35 -4.03 45.58
N SER A 830 -0.83 -4.86 44.66
CA SER A 830 -2.08 -5.62 44.85
C SER A 830 -2.10 -6.92 44.06
N ALA A 831 -2.88 -7.89 44.56
CA ALA A 831 -3.16 -9.15 43.89
C ALA A 831 -4.67 -9.39 43.86
N SER A 832 -5.24 -9.81 42.72
CA SER A 832 -6.67 -10.17 42.63
C SER A 832 -7.03 -11.40 43.45
N THR A 833 -6.05 -12.29 43.67
CA THR A 833 -6.15 -13.47 44.52
C THR A 833 -5.07 -13.41 45.60
N ALA A 834 -5.49 -13.30 46.86
CA ALA A 834 -4.55 -13.30 47.99
C ALA A 834 -3.89 -14.68 48.16
N SER A 835 -2.65 -14.71 48.67
CA SER A 835 -2.01 -15.98 49.04
C SER A 835 -2.80 -16.66 50.16
N GLY A 836 -3.06 -17.96 50.00
CA GLY A 836 -3.92 -18.76 50.86
C GLY A 836 -5.42 -18.55 50.64
N ALA A 837 -5.85 -17.84 49.58
CA ALA A 837 -7.28 -17.66 49.29
C ALA A 837 -7.98 -19.02 49.09
N VAL A 838 -9.19 -19.13 49.65
CA VAL A 838 -10.09 -20.27 49.46
C VAL A 838 -11.28 -19.80 48.61
N ASP A 839 -12.02 -20.76 48.06
CA ASP A 839 -13.20 -20.52 47.23
C ASP A 839 -12.92 -19.72 45.95
N VAL A 840 -11.70 -19.85 45.41
CA VAL A 840 -11.33 -19.26 44.12
C VAL A 840 -12.10 -19.95 42.98
N PRO A 841 -12.62 -19.20 41.98
CA PRO A 841 -13.28 -19.80 40.82
C PRO A 841 -12.39 -20.79 40.08
N LEU A 842 -13.02 -21.75 39.39
CA LEU A 842 -12.29 -22.79 38.64
C LEU A 842 -11.54 -22.24 37.41
N SER A 843 -11.93 -21.08 36.87
CA SER A 843 -11.17 -20.36 35.82
C SER A 843 -10.71 -19.02 36.38
N PRO A 844 -9.65 -18.98 37.21
CA PRO A 844 -9.20 -17.74 37.83
C PRO A 844 -8.38 -16.89 36.84
N HIS A 845 -8.72 -15.61 36.74
CA HIS A 845 -7.84 -14.59 36.14
C HIS A 845 -7.07 -13.89 37.28
N ILE A 846 -5.81 -14.27 37.48
CA ILE A 846 -5.00 -13.75 38.58
C ILE A 846 -4.21 -12.54 38.06
N THR A 847 -4.39 -11.40 38.70
CA THR A 847 -3.77 -10.14 38.32
C THR A 847 -2.90 -9.66 39.47
N LEU A 848 -1.62 -9.44 39.21
CA LEU A 848 -0.66 -8.86 40.14
C LEU A 848 -0.24 -7.48 39.62
N THR A 849 -0.45 -6.44 40.40
CA THR A 849 -0.15 -5.04 40.01
C THR A 849 1.03 -4.52 40.80
N PHE A 850 2.02 -3.98 40.11
CA PHE A 850 3.27 -3.45 40.66
C PHE A 850 3.27 -1.92 40.67
N ASN A 851 4.20 -1.33 41.42
CA ASN A 851 4.38 0.13 41.51
C ASN A 851 4.98 0.75 40.25
N GLU A 852 5.49 -0.07 39.34
CA GLU A 852 6.22 0.32 38.15
C GLU A 852 6.01 -0.71 37.04
N THR A 853 6.38 -0.32 35.82
CA THR A 853 6.32 -1.19 34.65
C THR A 853 7.27 -2.37 34.78
N ILE A 854 6.74 -3.58 34.52
CA ILE A 854 7.47 -4.84 34.65
C ILE A 854 7.76 -5.48 33.29
N MET A 855 8.73 -6.40 33.30
CA MET A 855 9.02 -7.35 32.24
C MET A 855 8.88 -8.78 32.77
N LEU A 856 8.48 -9.70 31.89
CA LEU A 856 8.55 -11.12 32.19
C LEU A 856 9.96 -11.64 31.96
N GLY A 857 10.50 -12.31 32.97
CA GLY A 857 11.61 -13.22 32.79
C GLY A 857 11.09 -14.63 32.50
N SER A 858 11.81 -15.65 32.97
CA SER A 858 11.47 -17.05 32.73
C SER A 858 11.01 -17.77 34.00
N GLY A 859 10.32 -18.92 33.82
CA GLY A 859 10.05 -19.84 34.92
C GLY A 859 8.75 -19.61 35.70
N ILE A 860 7.89 -18.67 35.30
CA ILE A 860 6.53 -18.56 35.87
C ILE A 860 5.77 -19.84 35.58
N THR A 861 5.26 -20.50 36.63
CA THR A 861 4.48 -21.72 36.51
C THR A 861 3.31 -21.72 37.48
N LEU A 862 2.21 -22.35 37.10
CA LEU A 862 1.13 -22.69 38.00
C LEU A 862 1.16 -24.21 38.22
N THR A 863 1.28 -24.67 39.46
CA THR A 863 1.37 -26.10 39.78
C THR A 863 0.25 -26.55 40.72
N ASP A 864 -0.19 -27.79 40.59
CA ASP A 864 -1.13 -28.40 41.54
C ASP A 864 -0.42 -28.83 42.84
N SER A 865 -1.19 -29.35 43.81
CA SER A 865 -0.68 -29.84 45.10
C SER A 865 0.30 -31.02 45.00
N LEU A 866 0.45 -31.63 43.82
CA LEU A 866 1.42 -32.69 43.54
C LEU A 866 2.65 -32.17 42.80
N GLY A 867 2.74 -30.85 42.57
CA GLY A 867 3.83 -30.19 41.85
C GLY A 867 3.73 -30.30 40.33
N ARG A 868 2.59 -30.75 39.78
CA ARG A 868 2.41 -30.89 38.33
C ARG A 868 1.99 -29.56 37.73
N ALA A 869 2.64 -29.16 36.64
CA ALA A 869 2.31 -27.91 35.95
C ALA A 869 0.92 -27.96 35.32
N VAL A 870 0.16 -26.87 35.49
CA VAL A 870 -1.07 -26.57 34.77
C VAL A 870 -0.65 -25.98 33.43
N LEU A 871 -0.82 -26.75 32.35
CA LEU A 871 -0.37 -26.38 31.02
C LEU A 871 -1.50 -25.75 30.22
N ALA A 872 -1.31 -24.52 29.77
CA ALA A 872 -2.27 -23.84 28.91
C ALA A 872 -2.40 -24.57 27.54
N PRO A 873 -3.61 -24.76 27.00
CA PRO A 873 -3.82 -25.47 25.74
C PRO A 873 -3.40 -24.64 24.50
N TYR A 874 -3.03 -25.32 23.41
CA TYR A 874 -2.84 -24.74 22.06
C TYR A 874 -1.92 -23.50 21.96
N SER A 875 -0.70 -23.54 22.51
CA SER A 875 0.28 -22.43 22.47
C SER A 875 -0.15 -21.12 23.16
N SER A 876 -1.23 -21.11 23.94
CA SER A 876 -1.59 -19.95 24.77
C SER A 876 -0.59 -19.75 25.91
N THR A 877 -0.33 -18.50 26.29
CA THR A 877 0.65 -18.15 27.32
C THR A 877 -0.01 -18.08 28.68
N LEU A 878 0.48 -18.87 29.64
CA LEU A 878 -0.01 -18.86 31.03
C LEU A 878 0.14 -17.47 31.68
N ALA A 879 1.20 -16.74 31.34
CA ALA A 879 1.55 -15.47 31.95
C ALA A 879 1.79 -14.41 30.88
N SER A 880 1.29 -13.20 31.11
CA SER A 880 1.54 -12.02 30.28
C SER A 880 1.81 -10.81 31.19
N ALA A 881 2.65 -9.89 30.74
CA ALA A 881 2.87 -8.60 31.41
C ALA A 881 2.46 -7.47 30.48
N VAL A 882 1.70 -6.51 31.02
CA VAL A 882 1.29 -5.29 30.34
C VAL A 882 1.45 -4.13 31.31
N GLY A 883 2.35 -3.20 31.00
CA GLY A 883 2.72 -2.11 31.89
C GLY A 883 3.09 -2.62 33.28
N HIS A 884 2.32 -2.19 34.29
CA HIS A 884 2.54 -2.51 35.70
C HIS A 884 1.92 -3.84 36.14
N THR A 885 1.32 -4.61 35.22
CA THR A 885 0.43 -5.71 35.59
C THR A 885 0.90 -7.03 35.01
N LEU A 886 1.04 -8.04 35.86
CA LEU A 886 1.19 -9.45 35.49
C LEU A 886 -0.18 -10.14 35.54
N VAL A 887 -0.60 -10.72 34.42
CA VAL A 887 -1.83 -11.51 34.30
C VAL A 887 -1.46 -12.98 34.15
N ILE A 888 -2.01 -13.83 35.01
CA ILE A 888 -1.94 -15.28 34.94
C ILE A 888 -3.32 -15.82 34.53
N ASP A 889 -3.35 -16.52 33.41
CA ASP A 889 -4.54 -17.16 32.86
C ASP A 889 -4.25 -18.65 32.57
N PRO A 890 -4.83 -19.58 33.35
CA PRO A 890 -4.65 -21.02 33.12
C PRO A 890 -5.21 -21.51 31.78
N HIS A 891 -6.10 -20.73 31.14
CA HIS A 891 -6.83 -21.05 29.91
C HIS A 891 -7.56 -22.41 29.95
N GLN A 892 -7.87 -22.88 31.17
CA GLN A 892 -8.60 -24.12 31.43
C GLN A 892 -9.20 -24.10 32.84
N TYR A 893 -10.20 -24.95 33.06
CA TYR A 893 -10.78 -25.13 34.37
C TYR A 893 -9.88 -25.94 35.30
N LEU A 894 -9.58 -25.37 36.45
CA LEU A 894 -8.94 -26.01 37.57
C LEU A 894 -9.92 -26.97 38.27
N LYS A 895 -9.39 -27.95 38.98
CA LYS A 895 -10.16 -28.96 39.71
C LYS A 895 -10.84 -28.34 40.94
N PRO A 896 -12.13 -28.62 41.22
CA PRO A 896 -12.78 -28.23 42.47
C PRO A 896 -12.06 -28.74 43.72
N GLY A 897 -11.91 -27.88 44.73
CA GLY A 897 -11.18 -28.13 45.97
C GLY A 897 -9.68 -28.37 45.79
N GLY A 898 -9.16 -28.14 44.57
CA GLY A 898 -7.74 -28.26 44.25
C GLY A 898 -6.96 -27.09 44.83
N THR A 899 -5.80 -27.37 45.41
CA THR A 899 -4.85 -26.33 45.82
C THR A 899 -3.78 -26.18 44.75
N TYR A 900 -3.56 -24.94 44.33
CA TYR A 900 -2.63 -24.55 43.28
C TYR A 900 -1.61 -23.57 43.82
N THR A 901 -0.41 -23.59 43.25
CA THR A 901 0.70 -22.71 43.59
C THR A 901 1.15 -21.98 42.34
N LEU A 902 0.97 -20.66 42.31
CA LEU A 902 1.63 -19.79 41.34
C LEU A 902 3.08 -19.60 41.82
N ASN A 903 4.04 -20.10 41.06
CA ASN A 903 5.46 -19.94 41.33
C ASN A 903 6.00 -18.76 40.51
N LEU A 904 6.59 -17.80 41.22
CA LEU A 904 7.32 -16.66 40.67
C LEU A 904 8.78 -16.78 41.12
N PRO A 905 9.58 -17.69 40.51
CA PRO A 905 10.98 -17.84 40.90
C PRO A 905 11.77 -16.54 40.68
N ASP A 906 12.93 -16.43 41.32
CA ASP A 906 13.78 -15.25 41.18
C ASP A 906 14.10 -14.97 39.70
N GLY A 907 13.99 -13.70 39.31
CA GLY A 907 14.13 -13.27 37.92
C GLY A 907 12.93 -13.56 37.01
N SER A 908 11.82 -14.10 37.52
CA SER A 908 10.60 -14.33 36.72
C SER A 908 9.78 -13.06 36.44
N VAL A 909 9.89 -12.07 37.32
CA VAL A 909 9.34 -10.73 37.15
C VAL A 909 10.47 -9.74 37.41
N LEU A 910 10.70 -8.86 36.45
CA LEU A 910 11.76 -7.86 36.44
C LEU A 910 11.13 -6.48 36.26
N ASP A 911 11.77 -5.41 36.69
CA ASP A 911 11.46 -4.08 36.17
C ASP A 911 12.16 -3.84 34.82
N LEU A 912 12.02 -2.64 34.27
CA LEU A 912 12.68 -2.23 33.02
C LEU A 912 14.21 -2.05 33.13
N ALA A 913 14.75 -1.87 34.34
CA ALA A 913 16.18 -1.82 34.61
C ALA A 913 16.81 -3.22 34.82
N GLY A 914 15.98 -4.26 34.88
CA GLY A 914 16.37 -5.64 35.11
C GLY A 914 16.51 -6.01 36.59
N ASN A 915 16.02 -5.20 37.53
CA ASN A 915 16.01 -5.60 38.94
C ASN A 915 14.91 -6.64 39.19
N HIS A 916 15.22 -7.62 40.03
CA HIS A 916 14.36 -8.77 40.25
C HIS A 916 13.28 -8.47 41.30
N TYR A 917 12.06 -8.93 41.05
CA TYR A 917 11.00 -8.92 42.06
C TYR A 917 11.44 -9.69 43.31
N ALA A 918 11.65 -8.95 44.40
CA ALA A 918 12.17 -9.48 45.66
C ALA A 918 11.07 -9.97 46.63
N GLY A 919 9.80 -9.93 46.22
CA GLY A 919 8.68 -10.31 47.08
C GLY A 919 8.41 -11.82 47.11
N ALA A 920 7.16 -12.19 47.37
CA ALA A 920 6.78 -13.60 47.55
C ALA A 920 7.01 -14.40 46.27
N GLN A 921 7.83 -15.44 46.37
CA GLN A 921 8.22 -16.32 45.26
C GLN A 921 7.15 -17.36 44.91
N SER A 922 6.08 -17.44 45.73
CA SER A 922 4.92 -18.26 45.40
C SER A 922 3.65 -17.76 46.11
N TYR A 923 2.50 -18.02 45.48
CA TYR A 923 1.18 -17.77 46.02
C TYR A 923 0.39 -19.06 45.93
N THR A 924 -0.19 -19.49 47.03
CA THR A 924 -1.10 -20.63 47.03
C THR A 924 -2.55 -20.15 46.99
N PHE A 925 -3.42 -20.91 46.36
CA PHE A 925 -4.87 -20.72 46.49
C PHE A 925 -5.59 -22.05 46.32
N THR A 926 -6.78 -22.14 46.90
CA THR A 926 -7.65 -23.31 46.81
C THR A 926 -8.92 -22.91 46.09
N THR A 927 -9.27 -23.67 45.06
CA THR A 927 -10.51 -23.47 44.33
C THR A 927 -11.73 -23.83 45.17
N VAL A 928 -12.90 -23.35 44.76
CA VAL A 928 -14.21 -23.67 45.34
C VAL A 928 -14.36 -25.16 45.68
N GLN A 929 -14.77 -25.43 46.92
CA GLN A 929 -14.87 -26.78 47.46
C GLN A 929 -16.03 -27.56 46.82
N PRO A 930 -15.82 -28.84 46.48
CA PRO A 930 -16.93 -29.69 46.09
C PRO A 930 -17.70 -30.17 47.32
N VAL A 931 -18.99 -30.47 47.13
CA VAL A 931 -19.86 -31.07 48.13
C VAL A 931 -20.09 -32.56 47.83
N ALA A 932 -20.33 -33.34 48.89
CA ALA A 932 -20.63 -34.77 48.76
C ALA A 932 -22.09 -35.04 48.34
N VAL A 933 -22.99 -34.12 48.68
CA VAL A 933 -24.40 -34.08 48.30
C VAL A 933 -24.74 -32.62 48.07
N GLY A 934 -25.38 -32.31 46.94
CA GLY A 934 -25.76 -30.95 46.61
C GLY A 934 -26.87 -30.39 47.51
N THR A 935 -26.98 -29.08 47.48
CA THR A 935 -27.79 -28.23 48.36
C THR A 935 -28.90 -27.54 47.55
N ASP A 936 -29.42 -26.41 48.05
CA ASP A 936 -30.33 -25.55 47.28
C ASP A 936 -29.56 -24.43 46.52
N GLY A 937 -28.23 -24.45 46.59
CA GLY A 937 -27.34 -23.50 45.90
C GLY A 937 -26.60 -24.14 44.72
N ASN A 938 -25.78 -23.37 44.03
CA ASN A 938 -25.00 -23.86 42.89
C ASN A 938 -23.78 -24.64 43.38
N ASP A 939 -23.80 -25.97 43.25
CA ASP A 939 -22.78 -26.84 43.82
C ASP A 939 -21.84 -27.49 42.79
N TYR A 940 -20.62 -27.78 43.24
CA TYR A 940 -19.68 -28.63 42.51
C TYR A 940 -19.64 -30.02 43.13
N LEU A 941 -19.79 -31.07 42.32
CA LEU A 941 -19.71 -32.47 42.76
C LEU A 941 -18.61 -33.20 42.00
N LEU A 942 -17.89 -34.11 42.66
CA LEU A 942 -16.83 -34.91 42.03
C LEU A 942 -17.37 -36.26 41.55
N GLY A 943 -17.31 -36.48 40.24
CA GLY A 943 -17.62 -37.76 39.61
C GLY A 943 -16.39 -38.65 39.42
N THR A 944 -16.62 -39.96 39.33
CA THR A 944 -15.56 -40.96 39.08
C THR A 944 -15.83 -41.81 37.84
N GLY A 945 -17.06 -41.82 37.35
CA GLY A 945 -17.52 -42.54 36.17
C GLY A 945 -17.70 -44.04 36.42
N SER A 946 -17.78 -44.44 37.70
CA SER A 946 -17.58 -45.83 38.13
C SER A 946 -18.60 -46.37 39.13
N GLY A 947 -19.69 -45.66 39.42
CA GLY A 947 -20.82 -46.20 40.20
C GLY A 947 -21.38 -45.29 41.28
N LEU A 948 -20.99 -44.00 41.34
CA LEU A 948 -21.51 -43.05 42.31
C LEU A 948 -22.95 -42.66 42.03
N LYS A 949 -23.64 -42.17 43.07
CA LYS A 949 -24.93 -41.47 42.92
C LYS A 949 -24.70 -40.02 43.29
N LEU A 950 -24.78 -39.14 42.30
CA LEU A 950 -24.59 -37.70 42.46
C LEU A 950 -25.95 -37.02 42.36
N ASN A 951 -26.29 -36.26 43.40
CA ASN A 951 -27.51 -35.47 43.43
C ASN A 951 -27.13 -34.01 43.69
N GLY A 952 -27.37 -33.12 42.72
CA GLY A 952 -27.07 -31.69 42.86
C GLY A 952 -28.13 -30.94 43.67
N GLY A 953 -29.36 -31.43 43.72
CA GLY A 953 -30.42 -30.76 44.48
C GLY A 953 -31.08 -29.66 43.65
N ALA A 954 -31.20 -28.46 44.22
CA ALA A 954 -31.75 -27.30 43.52
C ALA A 954 -30.65 -26.27 43.31
N GLY A 955 -30.69 -25.53 42.21
CA GLY A 955 -29.62 -24.61 41.84
C GLY A 955 -29.05 -24.97 40.48
N LEU A 956 -27.89 -24.40 40.15
CA LEU A 956 -27.10 -24.75 38.98
C LEU A 956 -25.92 -25.62 39.41
N ASP A 957 -26.06 -26.93 39.22
CA ASP A 957 -25.09 -27.88 39.74
C ASP A 957 -24.18 -28.43 38.65
N THR A 958 -22.89 -28.56 38.99
CA THR A 958 -21.84 -29.02 38.08
C THR A 958 -21.17 -30.28 38.60
N ALA A 959 -21.26 -31.38 37.84
CA ALA A 959 -20.46 -32.57 38.10
C ALA A 959 -19.13 -32.49 37.34
N TYR A 960 -18.02 -32.51 38.09
CA TYR A 960 -16.66 -32.50 37.55
C TYR A 960 -16.09 -33.91 37.42
N TYR A 961 -15.53 -34.22 36.27
CA TYR A 961 -14.81 -35.46 35.98
C TYR A 961 -13.37 -35.15 35.60
N SER A 962 -12.42 -35.82 36.25
CA SER A 962 -10.99 -35.65 35.93
C SER A 962 -10.57 -36.31 34.61
N GLN A 963 -11.39 -37.21 34.07
CA GLN A 963 -11.20 -37.86 32.78
C GLN A 963 -11.55 -36.91 31.63
N SER A 964 -10.93 -37.14 30.46
CA SER A 964 -11.35 -36.47 29.23
C SER A 964 -12.74 -36.95 28.83
N ALA A 965 -13.52 -36.03 28.26
CA ALA A 965 -14.86 -36.36 27.81
C ALA A 965 -14.90 -37.45 26.73
N TYR A 966 -13.80 -37.67 26.00
CA TYR A 966 -13.65 -38.79 25.04
C TYR A 966 -13.59 -40.16 25.72
N GLN A 967 -13.20 -40.23 26.99
CA GLN A 967 -13.13 -41.47 27.77
C GLN A 967 -14.45 -41.77 28.48
N ILE A 968 -15.40 -40.83 28.45
CA ILE A 968 -16.66 -40.94 29.17
C ILE A 968 -17.81 -41.16 28.18
N SER A 969 -18.68 -42.11 28.50
CA SER A 969 -19.97 -42.30 27.84
C SER A 969 -21.10 -41.73 28.70
N ILE A 970 -21.98 -40.96 28.07
CA ILE A 970 -23.13 -40.33 28.73
C ILE A 970 -24.40 -40.92 28.14
N THR A 971 -25.27 -41.47 28.99
CA THR A 971 -26.56 -42.05 28.59
C THR A 971 -27.67 -41.50 29.47
N ARG A 972 -28.74 -40.94 28.87
CA ARG A 972 -29.93 -40.51 29.61
C ARG A 972 -30.89 -41.67 29.81
N ASN A 973 -31.30 -41.92 31.04
CA ASN A 973 -32.25 -42.95 31.42
C ASN A 973 -33.69 -42.46 31.20
N ALA A 974 -34.64 -43.40 31.15
CA ALA A 974 -36.06 -43.10 30.94
C ALA A 974 -36.69 -42.30 32.08
N ASP A 975 -36.09 -42.30 33.28
CA ASP A 975 -36.52 -41.52 34.44
C ASP A 975 -35.92 -40.09 34.47
N GLY A 976 -35.19 -39.70 33.43
CA GLY A 976 -34.55 -38.40 33.31
C GLY A 976 -33.15 -38.32 33.92
N SER A 977 -32.74 -39.29 34.74
CA SER A 977 -31.38 -39.37 35.30
C SER A 977 -30.33 -39.63 34.21
N LEU A 978 -29.08 -39.23 34.47
CA LEU A 978 -27.97 -39.44 33.55
C LEU A 978 -27.01 -40.49 34.10
N ASN A 979 -26.64 -41.46 33.28
CA ASN A 979 -25.56 -42.40 33.54
C ASN A 979 -24.29 -41.91 32.86
N VAL A 980 -23.26 -41.58 33.65
CA VAL A 980 -21.96 -41.11 33.18
C VAL A 980 -20.93 -42.19 33.50
N LYS A 981 -20.36 -42.83 32.47
CA LYS A 981 -19.57 -44.05 32.61
C LYS A 981 -18.22 -43.94 31.90
N ASP A 982 -17.15 -44.20 32.64
CA ASP A 982 -15.78 -44.27 32.11
C ASP A 982 -15.57 -45.53 31.25
N TYR A 983 -14.76 -45.41 30.19
CA TYR A 983 -14.58 -46.38 29.10
C TYR A 983 -14.02 -47.74 29.55
N GLY A 984 -13.51 -47.87 30.78
CA GLY A 984 -13.08 -49.14 31.38
C GLY A 984 -13.92 -49.62 32.57
N ALA A 985 -14.91 -48.85 33.02
CA ALA A 985 -15.63 -49.15 34.25
C ALA A 985 -16.69 -50.25 34.05
N ALA A 986 -16.96 -51.04 35.09
CA ALA A 986 -18.06 -52.00 35.08
C ALA A 986 -19.43 -51.30 35.13
N THR A 987 -19.54 -50.30 36.02
CA THR A 987 -20.72 -49.47 36.29
C THR A 987 -20.43 -47.99 36.00
N GLY A 988 -21.45 -47.16 35.83
CA GLY A 988 -21.33 -45.70 35.69
C GLY A 988 -21.97 -44.95 36.84
N ASP A 989 -21.65 -43.67 36.97
CA ASP A 989 -22.28 -42.79 37.95
C ASP A 989 -23.70 -42.42 37.50
N THR A 990 -24.65 -42.35 38.44
CA THR A 990 -26.02 -41.90 38.21
C THR A 990 -26.21 -40.48 38.75
N LEU A 991 -26.58 -39.55 37.88
CA LEU A 991 -26.73 -38.13 38.16
C LEU A 991 -28.21 -37.72 38.15
N THR A 992 -28.62 -36.96 39.16
CA THR A 992 -29.93 -36.33 39.29
C THR A 992 -29.78 -34.86 39.71
N GLY A 993 -30.55 -33.95 39.11
CA GLY A 993 -30.44 -32.51 39.39
C GLY A 993 -29.02 -31.99 39.14
N ILE A 994 -28.48 -32.24 37.95
CA ILE A 994 -27.17 -31.74 37.53
C ILE A 994 -27.35 -31.12 36.15
N GLU A 995 -27.02 -29.84 36.04
CA GLU A 995 -27.25 -29.03 34.84
C GLU A 995 -25.99 -28.90 33.99
N ARG A 996 -24.80 -29.14 34.57
CA ARG A 996 -23.52 -29.02 33.87
C ARG A 996 -22.63 -30.25 34.11
N LEU A 997 -21.93 -30.68 33.05
CA LEU A 997 -20.78 -31.58 33.18
C LEU A 997 -19.51 -30.82 32.81
N MET A 998 -18.51 -30.94 33.66
CA MET A 998 -17.19 -30.35 33.42
C MET A 998 -16.15 -31.47 33.34
N PHE A 999 -15.43 -31.48 32.23
CA PHE A 999 -14.29 -32.35 32.00
C PHE A 999 -13.01 -31.51 31.97
N ASN A 1000 -11.84 -32.17 31.91
CA ASN A 1000 -10.58 -31.46 31.76
C ASN A 1000 -10.42 -30.77 30.39
N ASP A 1001 -11.22 -31.16 29.39
CA ASP A 1001 -11.09 -30.72 27.99
C ASP A 1001 -12.33 -30.00 27.43
N ARG A 1002 -13.51 -30.10 28.08
CA ARG A 1002 -14.73 -29.38 27.67
C ARG A 1002 -15.76 -29.26 28.78
N VAL A 1003 -16.77 -28.41 28.54
CA VAL A 1003 -17.96 -28.26 29.39
C VAL A 1003 -19.21 -28.55 28.57
N MET A 1004 -20.16 -29.24 29.19
CA MET A 1004 -21.45 -29.59 28.58
C MET A 1004 -22.61 -29.05 29.41
N ALA A 1005 -23.62 -28.53 28.73
CA ALA A 1005 -24.91 -28.18 29.32
C ALA A 1005 -25.89 -29.36 29.18
N LEU A 1006 -26.55 -29.72 30.28
CA LEU A 1006 -27.52 -30.82 30.37
C LEU A 1006 -28.97 -30.34 30.53
N ASP A 1007 -29.16 -29.08 30.91
CA ASP A 1007 -30.43 -28.38 31.08
C ASP A 1007 -31.03 -27.98 29.73
N ILE A 1008 -31.37 -28.99 28.93
CA ILE A 1008 -32.00 -28.80 27.62
C ILE A 1008 -33.35 -28.05 27.71
N ASP A 1009 -33.97 -28.01 28.87
CA ASP A 1009 -35.20 -27.24 29.13
C ASP A 1009 -34.93 -25.93 29.88
N GLY A 1010 -33.72 -25.77 30.44
CA GLY A 1010 -33.26 -24.59 31.20
C GLY A 1010 -32.52 -23.56 30.34
N ALA A 1011 -31.67 -22.77 30.98
CA ALA A 1011 -30.92 -21.67 30.35
C ALA A 1011 -30.10 -22.13 29.15
N GLY A 1012 -29.46 -23.29 29.27
CA GLY A 1012 -28.74 -23.95 28.17
C GLY A 1012 -29.60 -24.10 26.92
N GLY A 1013 -30.68 -24.86 27.03
CA GLY A 1013 -31.55 -25.14 25.90
C GLY A 1013 -32.25 -23.90 25.35
N GLN A 1014 -32.65 -22.98 26.23
CA GLN A 1014 -33.29 -21.71 25.84
C GLN A 1014 -32.36 -20.84 24.98
N ALA A 1015 -31.09 -20.69 25.36
CA ALA A 1015 -30.11 -19.97 24.55
C ALA A 1015 -29.91 -20.64 23.19
N TYR A 1016 -29.76 -21.96 23.15
CA TYR A 1016 -29.60 -22.71 21.90
C TYR A 1016 -30.80 -22.52 20.96
N ARG A 1017 -32.02 -22.62 21.50
CA ARG A 1017 -33.27 -22.45 20.76
C ARG A 1017 -33.44 -21.04 20.22
N LEU A 1018 -32.96 -20.00 20.91
CA LEU A 1018 -33.02 -18.62 20.42
C LEU A 1018 -32.13 -18.40 19.21
N TYR A 1019 -30.93 -18.99 19.16
CA TYR A 1019 -30.09 -18.96 17.96
C TYR A 1019 -30.77 -19.61 16.76
N GLN A 1020 -31.37 -20.78 16.96
CA GLN A 1020 -32.12 -21.44 15.88
C GLN A 1020 -33.31 -20.58 15.43
N ALA A 1021 -34.09 -20.04 16.36
CA ALA A 1021 -35.28 -19.27 16.04
C ALA A 1021 -34.98 -17.92 15.38
N ALA A 1022 -33.94 -17.21 15.85
CA ALA A 1022 -33.58 -15.90 15.34
C ALA A 1022 -32.77 -15.98 14.05
N PHE A 1023 -31.84 -16.95 13.93
CA PHE A 1023 -30.84 -16.97 12.87
C PHE A 1023 -30.88 -18.23 12.00
N ASN A 1024 -31.71 -19.23 12.29
CA ASN A 1024 -31.78 -20.50 11.56
C ASN A 1024 -30.41 -21.20 11.45
N ARG A 1025 -29.66 -21.24 12.54
CA ARG A 1025 -28.37 -21.94 12.64
C ARG A 1025 -28.14 -22.45 14.06
N ALA A 1026 -27.26 -23.45 14.18
CA ALA A 1026 -26.66 -23.80 15.45
C ALA A 1026 -25.83 -22.61 16.00
N PRO A 1027 -25.83 -22.40 17.31
CA PRO A 1027 -24.97 -21.42 17.95
C PRO A 1027 -23.49 -21.81 17.84
N ASP A 1028 -22.61 -20.81 17.81
CA ASP A 1028 -21.18 -21.03 18.08
C ASP A 1028 -20.96 -21.21 19.59
N SER A 1029 -19.92 -21.96 19.97
CA SER A 1029 -19.73 -22.39 21.36
C SER A 1029 -19.46 -21.24 22.35
N VAL A 1030 -18.80 -20.17 21.88
CA VAL A 1030 -18.45 -18.99 22.69
C VAL A 1030 -19.68 -18.10 22.91
N GLY A 1031 -20.39 -17.76 21.84
CA GLY A 1031 -21.64 -16.99 21.91
C GLY A 1031 -22.70 -17.73 22.74
N LEU A 1032 -22.81 -19.05 22.58
CA LEU A 1032 -23.69 -19.87 23.40
C LEU A 1032 -23.34 -19.74 24.89
N GLY A 1033 -22.06 -19.85 25.25
CA GLY A 1033 -21.64 -19.74 26.64
C GLY A 1033 -21.86 -18.36 27.25
N PHE A 1034 -21.74 -17.29 26.46
CA PHE A 1034 -22.09 -15.93 26.89
C PHE A 1034 -23.56 -15.86 27.33
N TRP A 1035 -24.47 -16.34 26.48
CA TRP A 1035 -25.90 -16.27 26.76
C TRP A 1035 -26.34 -17.23 27.86
N ILE A 1036 -25.75 -18.42 27.95
CA ILE A 1036 -25.97 -19.34 29.06
C ILE A 1036 -25.59 -18.67 30.38
N ARG A 1037 -24.40 -18.06 30.47
CA ARG A 1037 -23.99 -17.33 31.69
C ARG A 1037 -24.94 -16.18 32.03
N ALA A 1038 -25.37 -15.40 31.03
CA ALA A 1038 -26.28 -14.29 31.25
C ALA A 1038 -27.62 -14.80 31.84
N LEU A 1039 -28.19 -15.84 31.26
CA LEU A 1039 -29.43 -16.47 31.74
C LEU A 1039 -29.26 -17.09 33.13
N ASP A 1040 -28.18 -17.84 33.37
CA ASP A 1040 -27.84 -18.44 34.66
C ASP A 1040 -27.65 -17.37 35.76
N SER A 1041 -27.22 -16.16 35.38
CA SER A 1041 -27.08 -15.02 36.29
C SER A 1041 -28.38 -14.21 36.47
N GLY A 1042 -29.50 -14.69 35.92
CA GLY A 1042 -30.83 -14.09 36.07
C GLY A 1042 -31.19 -13.05 35.00
N TYR A 1043 -30.41 -12.92 33.93
CA TYR A 1043 -30.82 -12.10 32.79
C TYR A 1043 -32.06 -12.71 32.12
N GLY A 1044 -33.06 -11.90 31.81
CA GLY A 1044 -34.33 -12.42 31.29
C GLY A 1044 -34.21 -12.90 29.84
N LEU A 1045 -34.80 -14.05 29.52
CA LEU A 1045 -34.79 -14.63 28.17
C LEU A 1045 -35.38 -13.70 27.09
N LYS A 1046 -36.41 -12.91 27.45
CA LYS A 1046 -36.94 -11.85 26.56
C LYS A 1046 -35.89 -10.77 26.25
N GLY A 1047 -35.04 -10.43 27.22
CA GLY A 1047 -33.93 -9.50 27.03
C GLY A 1047 -32.88 -10.08 26.07
N VAL A 1048 -32.56 -11.37 26.18
CA VAL A 1048 -31.70 -12.07 25.21
C VAL A 1048 -32.29 -11.99 23.81
N ALA A 1049 -33.58 -12.33 23.65
CA ALA A 1049 -34.28 -12.21 22.38
C ALA A 1049 -34.21 -10.78 21.79
N GLN A 1050 -34.35 -9.75 22.61
CA GLN A 1050 -34.22 -8.36 22.18
C GLN A 1050 -32.78 -8.04 21.70
N ASN A 1051 -31.76 -8.48 22.43
CA ASN A 1051 -30.36 -8.30 21.99
C ASN A 1051 -30.08 -9.00 20.67
N PHE A 1052 -30.70 -10.15 20.40
CA PHE A 1052 -30.57 -10.83 19.12
C PHE A 1052 -31.19 -9.98 18.01
N LEU A 1053 -32.39 -9.42 18.21
CA LEU A 1053 -33.02 -8.51 17.25
C LEU A 1053 -32.20 -7.24 17.00
N ASP A 1054 -31.55 -6.72 18.04
CA ASP A 1054 -30.73 -5.51 17.96
C ASP A 1054 -29.33 -5.76 17.38
N SER A 1055 -28.91 -7.01 17.28
CA SER A 1055 -27.60 -7.40 16.79
C SER A 1055 -27.37 -6.99 15.33
N ALA A 1056 -26.11 -6.71 15.00
CA ALA A 1056 -25.69 -6.50 13.62
C ALA A 1056 -26.00 -7.73 12.74
N GLU A 1057 -25.89 -8.94 13.28
CA GLU A 1057 -26.20 -10.19 12.55
C GLU A 1057 -27.68 -10.21 12.11
N PHE A 1058 -28.61 -9.88 13.02
CA PHE A 1058 -30.03 -9.87 12.71
C PHE A 1058 -30.38 -8.77 11.70
N LYS A 1059 -29.88 -7.55 11.91
CA LYS A 1059 -30.10 -6.40 11.02
C LYS A 1059 -29.52 -6.62 9.62
N THR A 1060 -28.38 -7.31 9.53
CA THR A 1060 -27.77 -7.68 8.24
C THR A 1060 -28.60 -8.74 7.53
N LYS A 1061 -29.08 -9.75 8.27
CA LYS A 1061 -29.80 -10.89 7.69
C LYS A 1061 -31.23 -10.57 7.27
N TYR A 1062 -31.93 -9.74 8.03
CA TYR A 1062 -33.36 -9.46 7.84
C TYR A 1062 -33.67 -7.98 7.56
N GLY A 1063 -32.65 -7.11 7.49
CA GLY A 1063 -32.79 -5.66 7.33
C GLY A 1063 -32.86 -4.93 8.68
N ALA A 1064 -32.56 -3.62 8.68
CA ALA A 1064 -32.55 -2.83 9.90
C ALA A 1064 -33.94 -2.64 10.54
N ALA A 1065 -35.01 -2.76 9.74
CA ALA A 1065 -36.40 -2.67 10.17
C ALA A 1065 -37.30 -3.54 9.26
N PRO A 1066 -37.26 -4.89 9.38
CA PRO A 1066 -38.11 -5.76 8.56
C PRO A 1066 -39.58 -5.43 8.79
N SER A 1067 -40.43 -5.63 7.77
CA SER A 1067 -41.88 -5.51 7.97
C SER A 1067 -42.37 -6.61 8.91
N ASP A 1068 -43.51 -6.40 9.59
CA ASP A 1068 -44.09 -7.43 10.47
C ASP A 1068 -44.40 -8.74 9.72
N LYS A 1069 -44.83 -8.61 8.46
CA LYS A 1069 -45.04 -9.75 7.55
C LYS A 1069 -43.75 -10.54 7.32
N ASP A 1070 -42.66 -9.85 6.99
CA ASP A 1070 -41.38 -10.51 6.71
C ASP A 1070 -40.83 -11.15 7.98
N PHE A 1071 -40.95 -10.46 9.12
CA PHE A 1071 -40.53 -10.96 10.42
C PHE A 1071 -41.24 -12.26 10.81
N VAL A 1072 -42.58 -12.31 10.76
CA VAL A 1072 -43.35 -13.54 11.05
C VAL A 1072 -43.00 -14.66 10.06
N THR A 1073 -42.86 -14.33 8.78
CA THR A 1073 -42.49 -15.31 7.73
C THR A 1073 -41.11 -15.91 7.99
N SER A 1074 -40.13 -15.11 8.41
CA SER A 1074 -38.79 -15.59 8.76
C SER A 1074 -38.81 -16.53 9.97
N LEU A 1075 -39.59 -16.25 11.01
CA LEU A 1075 -39.67 -17.13 12.19
C LEU A 1075 -40.28 -18.50 11.86
N TYR A 1076 -41.33 -18.54 11.02
CA TYR A 1076 -41.86 -19.81 10.50
C TYR A 1076 -40.82 -20.59 9.70
N SER A 1077 -40.04 -19.91 8.87
CA SER A 1077 -38.97 -20.55 8.09
C SER A 1077 -37.84 -21.09 8.97
N ASN A 1078 -37.46 -20.33 10.01
CA ASN A 1078 -36.36 -20.66 10.91
C ASN A 1078 -36.70 -21.83 11.85
N VAL A 1079 -37.93 -21.87 12.37
CA VAL A 1079 -38.35 -22.81 13.42
C VAL A 1079 -39.13 -24.00 12.87
N LEU A 1080 -40.02 -23.76 11.92
CA LEU A 1080 -40.93 -24.79 11.40
C LEU A 1080 -40.55 -25.27 10.00
N HIS A 1081 -39.55 -24.63 9.38
CA HIS A 1081 -39.06 -24.93 8.03
C HIS A 1081 -40.18 -25.03 6.97
N ARG A 1082 -41.23 -24.23 7.15
CA ARG A 1082 -42.39 -24.12 6.26
C ARG A 1082 -42.89 -22.69 6.18
N ALA A 1083 -43.66 -22.38 5.14
CA ALA A 1083 -44.41 -21.12 5.09
C ALA A 1083 -45.53 -21.11 6.14
N PRO A 1084 -45.90 -19.95 6.70
CA PRO A 1084 -47.05 -19.86 7.59
C PRO A 1084 -48.34 -20.19 6.83
N ASP A 1085 -49.20 -21.00 7.44
CA ASP A 1085 -50.59 -21.11 6.99
C ASP A 1085 -51.35 -19.82 7.32
N GLN A 1086 -52.43 -19.54 6.57
CA GLN A 1086 -53.14 -18.27 6.66
C GLN A 1086 -53.66 -17.98 8.08
N ALA A 1087 -54.18 -18.99 8.78
CA ALA A 1087 -54.72 -18.82 10.13
C ALA A 1087 -53.61 -18.52 11.16
N GLY A 1088 -52.47 -19.22 11.07
CA GLY A 1088 -51.31 -18.94 11.90
C GLY A 1088 -50.72 -17.56 11.63
N PHE A 1089 -50.56 -17.18 10.35
CA PHE A 1089 -50.07 -15.86 9.96
C PHE A 1089 -50.95 -14.73 10.53
N ASP A 1090 -52.28 -14.84 10.36
CA ASP A 1090 -53.24 -13.83 10.81
C ASP A 1090 -53.25 -13.70 12.34
N TYR A 1091 -53.07 -14.81 13.06
CA TYR A 1091 -52.93 -14.81 14.51
C TYR A 1091 -51.73 -13.96 14.98
N TRP A 1092 -50.53 -14.23 14.43
CA TRP A 1092 -49.31 -13.53 14.84
C TRP A 1092 -49.29 -12.06 14.41
N MET A 1093 -49.84 -11.75 13.23
CA MET A 1093 -50.01 -10.37 12.78
C MET A 1093 -50.96 -9.58 13.71
N ASN A 1094 -52.03 -10.22 14.19
CA ASN A 1094 -52.94 -9.60 15.15
C ASN A 1094 -52.24 -9.34 16.50
N ASP A 1095 -51.39 -10.25 16.98
CA ASP A 1095 -50.61 -10.02 18.21
C ASP A 1095 -49.65 -8.82 18.07
N LEU A 1096 -48.94 -8.70 16.95
CA LEU A 1096 -48.06 -7.55 16.68
C LEU A 1096 -48.87 -6.24 16.59
N HIS A 1097 -50.00 -6.23 15.88
CA HIS A 1097 -50.86 -5.04 15.77
C HIS A 1097 -51.50 -4.63 17.11
N ASN A 1098 -51.69 -5.58 18.04
CA ASN A 1098 -52.17 -5.30 19.39
C ASN A 1098 -51.04 -4.92 20.37
N GLY A 1099 -49.82 -4.70 19.89
CA GLY A 1099 -48.71 -4.15 20.66
C GLY A 1099 -47.82 -5.19 21.34
N VAL A 1100 -47.91 -6.48 20.97
CA VAL A 1100 -46.94 -7.48 21.41
C VAL A 1100 -45.58 -7.16 20.80
N GLU A 1101 -44.55 -7.07 21.64
CA GLU A 1101 -43.19 -6.80 21.18
C GLU A 1101 -42.62 -7.95 20.33
N ARG A 1102 -41.83 -7.63 19.32
CA ARG A 1102 -41.16 -8.63 18.46
C ARG A 1102 -40.28 -9.60 19.23
N ALA A 1103 -39.61 -9.15 20.30
CA ALA A 1103 -38.84 -10.03 21.18
C ALA A 1103 -39.71 -11.08 21.87
N GLN A 1104 -40.94 -10.72 22.26
CA GLN A 1104 -41.91 -11.66 22.84
C GLN A 1104 -42.41 -12.67 21.81
N LEU A 1105 -42.58 -12.24 20.55
CA LEU A 1105 -43.00 -13.11 19.47
C LEU A 1105 -41.88 -14.10 19.09
N LEU A 1106 -40.64 -13.64 18.91
CA LEU A 1106 -39.47 -14.50 18.71
C LEU A 1106 -39.35 -15.54 19.84
N LEU A 1107 -39.50 -15.13 21.09
CA LEU A 1107 -39.51 -16.02 22.24
C LEU A 1107 -40.60 -17.09 22.14
N SER A 1108 -41.81 -16.72 21.71
CA SER A 1108 -42.94 -17.65 21.58
C SER A 1108 -42.69 -18.73 20.52
N PHE A 1109 -41.98 -18.39 19.44
CA PHE A 1109 -41.52 -19.35 18.44
C PHE A 1109 -40.39 -20.23 18.98
N SER A 1110 -39.41 -19.60 19.62
CA SER A 1110 -38.24 -20.28 20.19
C SER A 1110 -38.63 -21.34 21.22
N GLU A 1111 -39.57 -21.03 22.11
CA GLU A 1111 -40.04 -21.93 23.16
C GLU A 1111 -41.31 -22.70 22.79
N SER A 1112 -41.68 -22.73 21.51
CA SER A 1112 -42.79 -23.54 21.05
C SER A 1112 -42.50 -25.04 21.22
N ALA A 1113 -43.54 -25.82 21.52
CA ALA A 1113 -43.42 -27.28 21.63
C ALA A 1113 -42.87 -27.92 20.34
N GLU A 1114 -43.19 -27.32 19.19
CA GLU A 1114 -42.68 -27.75 17.88
C GLU A 1114 -41.17 -27.53 17.76
N ASN A 1115 -40.64 -26.36 18.17
CA ASN A 1115 -39.19 -26.09 18.14
C ASN A 1115 -38.41 -26.97 19.13
N GLN A 1116 -38.94 -27.13 20.34
CA GLN A 1116 -38.34 -28.00 21.35
C GLN A 1116 -38.27 -29.45 20.87
N ALA A 1117 -39.35 -29.96 20.27
CA ALA A 1117 -39.37 -31.31 19.68
C ALA A 1117 -38.42 -31.45 18.48
N ALA A 1118 -38.32 -30.43 17.63
CA ALA A 1118 -37.43 -30.43 16.46
C ALA A 1118 -35.94 -30.48 16.85
N LEU A 1119 -35.57 -29.82 17.96
CA LEU A 1119 -34.18 -29.75 18.42
C LEU A 1119 -33.80 -30.89 19.36
N LEU A 1120 -34.76 -31.61 19.94
CA LEU A 1120 -34.51 -32.72 20.86
C LEU A 1120 -33.54 -33.79 20.31
N PRO A 1121 -33.58 -34.18 19.02
CA PRO A 1121 -32.60 -35.12 18.45
C PRO A 1121 -31.16 -34.58 18.42
N LEU A 1122 -30.98 -33.24 18.38
CA LEU A 1122 -29.68 -32.58 18.31
C LEU A 1122 -29.10 -32.31 19.70
N ILE A 1123 -29.93 -31.84 20.64
CA ILE A 1123 -29.46 -31.38 21.95
C ILE A 1123 -29.84 -32.30 23.12
N GLY A 1124 -30.71 -33.31 22.92
CA GLY A 1124 -31.33 -34.09 24.00
C GLY A 1124 -30.37 -34.90 24.89
N LYS A 1125 -29.12 -35.10 24.44
CA LYS A 1125 -28.05 -35.72 25.24
C LYS A 1125 -27.20 -34.70 26.03
N GLY A 1126 -27.56 -33.42 25.96
CA GLY A 1126 -26.69 -32.31 26.32
C GLY A 1126 -25.83 -31.88 25.13
N PHE A 1127 -25.21 -30.71 25.23
CA PHE A 1127 -24.41 -30.12 24.16
C PHE A 1127 -23.23 -29.33 24.73
N ASP A 1128 -22.17 -29.23 23.93
CA ASP A 1128 -20.93 -28.57 24.30
C ASP A 1128 -21.08 -27.05 24.19
N TYR A 1129 -20.43 -26.32 25.09
CA TYR A 1129 -20.30 -24.87 25.01
C TYR A 1129 -18.97 -24.42 25.62
N THR A 1130 -18.52 -23.22 25.25
CA THR A 1130 -17.34 -22.58 25.86
C THR A 1130 -17.84 -21.59 26.89
N PRO A 1131 -17.71 -21.84 28.21
CA PRO A 1131 -18.27 -20.91 29.18
C PRO A 1131 -17.54 -19.56 29.08
N TYR A 1132 -18.32 -18.48 29.18
CA TYR A 1132 -17.81 -17.12 29.01
C TYR A 1132 -17.43 -16.54 30.38
N GLY A 1133 -16.17 -16.19 30.61
CA GLY A 1133 -15.73 -15.64 31.88
C GLY A 1133 -14.25 -15.76 32.07
#